data_AF-A0A521LVQ9-F1
#
_entry.id   AF-A0A521LVQ9-F1
#
_cell.length_a   1.000
_cell.length_b   1.000
_cell.length_c   1.000
_cell.angle_alpha   90.00
_cell.angle_beta   90.00
_cell.angle_gamma   90.00
#
_symmetry.space_group_name_H-M   'P 1'
#
loop_
_entity.id
_entity.type
_entity.pdbx_description
1 polymer ?
#
loop_
_entity_poly.entity_id
_entity_poly.type
_entity_poly.pdbx_seq_one_letter_code
_entity_poly.pdbx_strand_id
1 'polypeptide(L)'
;MGTTIYPTVPVAQPAAEPWPPLSDNGDEHTIRVDEMFARQLDNEFSAGVRGLLHDPESGVAAQSGEAALEAIAGALPALNDLKERTLAQAIGPRQRGILEPLIETRLDWAAGTLGQLAQRATIEVDDASVADRIAGLNQDAATSWHDPAYLRKLGRTAVEELRYQGERRGWDAAETDTRVRAGLSDLYAGAVETAIGQDDLDGAAGFYEHARVVITPERQAAIDRRFIRARAAAAYRDVDRDMAGIPIEPAGPPGADVFAERAAELTPEDASDAVRAGIAQVAAFAHRRAERQWQKQQSDAGVAALEWAQKNAGASLLKMPPDIRDWLAPDQWRGLEAFYIEGRLATDRDLFERLDRLLVYEPDAFAGADLARHRLSLDDEDHARFVGGQKAITDGTSDPAFIRYRRARLDADRTLEAKGIDTDGPVAATVRADIRDGLHSFEAIEGRPPNGQDIAVLVAEAIDRSVGEDSPAATPANGAFDPGNIILAQAGGGGSRGGGGGGSGRGPQTPPAATSQRPPTPGPGHNQPPREIPPGLPNAIEKWRRWTQPPVQPPAAPPPPDIAGPRAAAEQTAEERAAIYDTYREHLQELDPDNALLKLEPVPGVPPDRNTVDSYEREVTRVVKKKIDDRTAELKAQSTYSNDSDVRTIGGEVDLRFEFDKLKIGGTRIYKARGQYKEGGSGELYALPGSDGLQVGFRMAHDMQKGTRGSVPTLEIIVPGRDPVKFHYNSER
;
A
#
# COMPACT_ATOMS: atom_id res chain seq x y z
N MET A 1 4.22 46.72 7.29
CA MET A 1 3.84 48.01 6.69
C MET A 1 3.15 47.72 5.37
N GLY A 2 1.89 48.15 5.23
CA GLY A 2 1.03 47.85 4.09
C GLY A 2 -0.43 47.89 4.54
N THR A 3 -0.92 49.08 4.86
CA THR A 3 -2.28 49.33 5.34
C THR A 3 -3.22 49.39 4.13
N THR A 4 -4.07 48.38 3.97
CA THR A 4 -5.13 48.38 2.96
C THR A 4 -6.25 49.30 3.44
N ILE A 5 -6.39 50.44 2.75
CA ILE A 5 -7.45 51.43 2.97
C ILE A 5 -8.68 50.96 2.17
N TYR A 6 -9.77 50.60 2.84
CA TYR A 6 -11.07 50.45 2.19
C TYR A 6 -11.67 51.85 1.93
N PRO A 7 -12.19 52.13 0.72
CA PRO A 7 -12.86 53.38 0.45
C PRO A 7 -14.23 53.41 1.16
N THR A 8 -14.37 54.31 2.13
CA THR A 8 -15.65 54.73 2.67
C THR A 8 -16.49 55.35 1.54
N VAL A 9 -17.57 54.67 1.15
CA VAL A 9 -18.63 55.24 0.33
C VAL A 9 -19.29 56.37 1.13
N PRO A 10 -19.39 57.61 0.61
CA PRO A 10 -20.13 58.66 1.30
C PRO A 10 -21.62 58.32 1.20
N VAL A 11 -22.22 57.87 2.30
CA VAL A 11 -23.67 57.86 2.43
C VAL A 11 -24.12 59.32 2.41
N ALA A 12 -24.82 59.71 1.36
CA ALA A 12 -25.44 61.02 1.28
C ALA A 12 -26.40 61.18 2.46
N GLN A 13 -26.15 62.19 3.30
CA GLN A 13 -27.11 62.68 4.27
C GLN A 13 -28.40 63.03 3.51
N PRO A 14 -29.56 62.41 3.79
CA PRO A 14 -30.80 62.93 3.25
C PRO A 14 -30.97 64.35 3.80
N ALA A 15 -31.15 65.31 2.89
CA ALA A 15 -31.46 66.69 3.25
C ALA A 15 -32.69 66.68 4.16
N ALA A 16 -32.52 67.14 5.40
CA ALA A 16 -33.62 67.28 6.34
C ALA A 16 -34.65 68.24 5.72
N GLU A 17 -35.86 67.75 5.49
CA GLU A 17 -37.02 68.60 5.20
C GLU A 17 -37.18 69.61 6.35
N PRO A 18 -37.28 70.93 6.07
CA PRO A 18 -37.53 71.90 7.11
C PRO A 18 -38.96 71.70 7.65
N TRP A 19 -39.04 71.30 8.92
CA TRP A 19 -40.31 71.07 9.62
C TRP A 19 -41.13 72.37 9.75
N PRO A 20 -42.47 72.29 9.68
CA PRO A 20 -43.35 73.46 9.71
C PRO A 20 -43.25 74.20 11.05
N PRO A 21 -43.50 75.53 11.07
CA PRO A 21 -43.34 76.34 12.26
C PRO A 21 -44.33 75.95 13.37
N LEU A 22 -43.78 75.89 14.59
CA LEU A 22 -44.46 75.62 15.86
C LEU A 22 -45.73 76.49 16.01
N SER A 23 -46.89 75.85 16.07
CA SER A 23 -48.12 76.46 16.56
C SER A 23 -48.36 76.08 18.03
N ASP A 24 -48.95 77.01 18.75
CA ASP A 24 -49.02 77.19 20.22
C ASP A 24 -49.82 76.12 21.01
N ASN A 25 -49.97 74.91 20.44
CA ASN A 25 -50.36 73.67 21.15
C ASN A 25 -49.12 72.73 21.29
N GLY A 26 -47.93 73.33 21.31
CA GLY A 26 -46.65 72.75 20.85
C GLY A 26 -45.96 71.72 21.75
N ASP A 27 -46.47 71.42 22.94
CA ASP A 27 -45.81 70.49 23.86
C ASP A 27 -46.16 69.02 23.56
N GLU A 28 -47.40 68.69 23.19
CA GLU A 28 -47.81 67.29 23.03
C GLU A 28 -47.33 66.68 21.69
N HIS A 29 -47.24 67.50 20.64
CA HIS A 29 -46.80 67.05 19.32
C HIS A 29 -45.27 66.86 19.25
N THR A 30 -44.50 67.68 19.97
CA THR A 30 -43.04 67.56 20.08
C THR A 30 -42.64 66.38 20.97
N ILE A 31 -43.41 66.08 22.03
CA ILE A 31 -43.25 64.85 22.83
C ILE A 31 -43.36 63.60 21.96
N ARG A 32 -44.40 63.51 21.11
CA ARG A 32 -44.60 62.34 20.23
C ARG A 32 -43.49 62.16 19.19
N VAL A 33 -42.96 63.25 18.65
CA VAL A 33 -41.86 63.20 17.67
C VAL A 33 -40.56 62.74 18.34
N ASP A 34 -40.25 63.25 19.54
CA ASP A 34 -39.08 62.81 20.33
C ASP A 34 -39.16 61.33 20.71
N GLU A 35 -40.34 60.85 21.11
CA GLU A 35 -40.58 59.44 21.43
C GLU A 35 -40.44 58.54 20.20
N MET A 36 -40.98 58.94 19.04
CA MET A 36 -40.84 58.17 17.79
C MET A 36 -39.38 58.05 17.36
N PHE A 37 -38.62 59.15 17.46
CA PHE A 37 -37.20 59.15 17.11
C PHE A 37 -36.36 58.30 18.07
N ALA A 38 -36.62 58.40 19.39
CA ALA A 38 -35.97 57.55 20.39
C ALA A 38 -36.25 56.05 20.14
N ARG A 39 -37.48 55.69 19.73
CA ARG A 39 -37.80 54.31 19.34
C ARG A 39 -37.07 53.84 18.08
N GLN A 40 -36.87 54.73 17.11
CA GLN A 40 -36.08 54.39 15.92
C GLN A 40 -34.62 54.10 16.29
N LEU A 41 -34.00 54.97 17.10
CA LEU A 41 -32.64 54.77 17.59
C LEU A 41 -32.50 53.51 18.46
N ASP A 42 -33.49 53.19 19.30
CA ASP A 42 -33.51 51.93 20.07
C ASP A 42 -33.57 50.68 19.16
N ASN A 43 -34.35 50.72 18.08
CA ASN A 43 -34.40 49.63 17.11
C ASN A 43 -33.05 49.44 16.39
N GLU A 44 -32.41 50.54 16.00
CA GLU A 44 -31.08 50.52 15.36
C GLU A 44 -30.01 49.99 16.33
N PHE A 45 -30.02 50.45 17.57
CA PHE A 45 -29.15 49.92 18.64
C PHE A 45 -29.39 48.42 18.85
N SER A 46 -30.65 48.00 18.97
CA SER A 46 -31.02 46.59 19.15
C SER A 46 -30.60 45.70 17.97
N ALA A 47 -30.66 46.22 16.74
CA ALA A 47 -30.16 45.52 15.57
C ALA A 47 -28.62 45.38 15.60
N GLY A 48 -27.91 46.43 16.02
CA GLY A 48 -26.46 46.39 16.20
C GLY A 48 -26.01 45.39 17.27
N VAL A 49 -26.69 45.37 18.43
CA VAL A 49 -26.44 44.37 19.49
C VAL A 49 -26.68 42.95 18.96
N ARG A 50 -27.79 42.73 18.23
CA ARG A 50 -28.09 41.40 17.67
C ARG A 50 -27.07 40.96 16.64
N GLY A 51 -26.60 41.85 15.77
CA GLY A 51 -25.54 41.55 14.80
C GLY A 51 -24.23 41.16 15.50
N LEU A 52 -23.83 41.91 16.53
CA LEU A 52 -22.61 41.61 17.28
C LEU A 52 -22.67 40.25 18.00
N LEU A 53 -23.81 39.91 18.59
CA LEU A 53 -23.93 38.70 19.41
C LEU A 53 -24.35 37.46 18.63
N HIS A 54 -25.22 37.60 17.64
CA HIS A 54 -25.98 36.49 17.05
C HIS A 54 -25.91 36.43 15.52
N ASP A 55 -25.07 37.23 14.87
CA ASP A 55 -24.78 37.00 13.47
C ASP A 55 -24.20 35.58 13.28
N PRO A 56 -24.72 34.79 12.31
CA PRO A 56 -24.38 33.38 12.20
C PRO A 56 -22.94 33.11 11.75
N GLU A 57 -22.27 34.09 11.13
CA GLU A 57 -20.90 33.93 10.62
C GLU A 57 -19.87 34.62 11.51
N SER A 58 -20.20 35.81 11.98
CA SER A 58 -19.26 36.72 12.67
C SER A 58 -19.65 37.05 14.10
N GLY A 59 -20.86 36.70 14.53
CA GLY A 59 -21.36 36.98 15.87
C GLY A 59 -20.62 36.15 16.92
N VAL A 60 -20.55 36.69 18.14
CA VAL A 60 -19.86 36.01 19.27
C VAL A 60 -20.42 34.60 19.51
N ALA A 61 -21.74 34.42 19.38
CA ALA A 61 -22.38 33.12 19.58
C ALA A 61 -22.05 32.06 18.51
N ALA A 62 -21.50 32.47 17.36
CA ALA A 62 -21.05 31.56 16.31
C ALA A 62 -19.62 31.02 16.57
N GLN A 63 -18.87 31.65 17.47
CA GLN A 63 -17.51 31.26 17.81
C GLN A 63 -17.50 30.15 18.89
N SER A 64 -16.37 29.44 19.01
CA SER A 64 -16.15 28.41 20.04
C SER A 64 -14.75 28.48 20.64
N GLY A 65 -14.56 27.89 21.82
CA GLY A 65 -13.26 27.81 22.49
C GLY A 65 -12.54 29.17 22.65
N GLU A 66 -11.24 29.22 22.32
CA GLU A 66 -10.42 30.44 22.45
C GLU A 66 -10.91 31.59 21.56
N ALA A 67 -11.39 31.28 20.35
CA ALA A 67 -11.92 32.28 19.43
C ALA A 67 -13.17 32.96 19.99
N ALA A 68 -14.01 32.23 20.73
CA ALA A 68 -15.14 32.83 21.43
C ALA A 68 -14.69 33.76 22.56
N LEU A 69 -13.67 33.39 23.34
CA LEU A 69 -13.13 34.26 24.40
C LEU A 69 -12.55 35.55 23.82
N GLU A 70 -11.83 35.47 22.69
CA GLU A 70 -11.31 36.63 21.97
C GLU A 70 -12.46 37.51 21.43
N ALA A 71 -13.47 36.91 20.81
CA ALA A 71 -14.65 37.62 20.31
C ALA A 71 -15.43 38.32 21.44
N ILE A 72 -15.55 37.71 22.62
CA ILE A 72 -16.18 38.31 23.80
C ILE A 72 -15.36 39.53 24.29
N ALA A 73 -14.03 39.41 24.33
CA ALA A 73 -13.17 40.52 24.70
C ALA A 73 -13.30 41.71 23.73
N GLY A 74 -13.49 41.44 22.43
CA GLY A 74 -13.76 42.46 21.41
C GLY A 74 -15.19 43.02 21.44
N ALA A 75 -16.17 42.24 21.90
CA ALA A 75 -17.59 42.63 21.91
C ALA A 75 -17.91 43.72 22.95
N LEU A 76 -17.26 43.71 24.12
CA LEU A 76 -17.53 44.69 25.18
C LEU A 76 -17.20 46.14 24.75
N PRO A 77 -16.01 46.44 24.17
CA PRO A 77 -15.74 47.76 23.58
C PRO A 77 -16.71 48.11 22.45
N ALA A 78 -17.02 47.16 21.57
CA ALA A 78 -17.91 47.40 20.42
C ALA A 78 -19.35 47.77 20.86
N LEU A 79 -19.84 47.20 21.97
CA LEU A 79 -21.12 47.58 22.58
C LEU A 79 -21.09 49.00 23.15
N ASN A 80 -19.98 49.42 23.77
CA ASN A 80 -19.83 50.78 24.27
C ASN A 80 -19.76 51.79 23.11
N ASP A 81 -18.99 51.50 22.07
CA ASP A 81 -18.92 52.33 20.86
C ASP A 81 -20.27 52.43 20.14
N LEU A 82 -21.07 51.36 20.18
CA LEU A 82 -22.44 51.37 19.67
C LEU A 82 -23.32 52.31 20.51
N LYS A 83 -23.24 52.22 21.84
CA LYS A 83 -23.98 53.13 22.75
C LYS A 83 -23.62 54.59 22.50
N GLU A 84 -22.34 54.92 22.45
CA GLU A 84 -21.88 56.29 22.25
C GLU A 84 -22.35 56.86 20.91
N ARG A 85 -22.24 56.08 19.84
CA ARG A 85 -22.74 56.48 18.51
C ARG A 85 -24.25 56.69 18.49
N THR A 86 -25.03 55.81 19.10
CA THR A 86 -26.49 55.95 19.14
C THR A 86 -26.93 57.15 19.99
N LEU A 87 -26.30 57.39 21.14
CA LEU A 87 -26.60 58.57 21.99
C LEU A 87 -26.18 59.89 21.34
N ALA A 88 -25.11 59.90 20.54
CA ALA A 88 -24.68 61.07 19.79
C ALA A 88 -25.69 61.49 18.70
N GLN A 89 -26.49 60.56 18.18
CA GLN A 89 -27.53 60.82 17.19
C GLN A 89 -28.81 61.43 17.78
N ALA A 90 -29.01 61.35 19.09
CA ALA A 90 -30.12 62.02 19.76
C ALA A 90 -29.88 63.55 19.80
N ILE A 91 -30.79 64.30 19.16
CA ILE A 91 -30.67 65.75 18.87
C ILE A 91 -30.95 66.60 20.13
N GLY A 92 -31.78 66.09 21.05
CA GLY A 92 -32.24 66.84 22.23
C GLY A 92 -32.08 66.11 23.58
N PRO A 93 -31.99 66.84 24.72
CA PRO A 93 -31.88 66.25 26.06
C PRO A 93 -33.02 65.30 26.43
N ARG A 94 -34.25 65.59 25.94
CA ARG A 94 -35.42 64.74 26.19
C ARG A 94 -35.32 63.38 25.49
N GLN A 95 -34.88 63.37 24.23
CA GLN A 95 -34.65 62.12 23.48
C GLN A 95 -33.58 61.26 24.17
N ARG A 96 -32.47 61.86 24.63
CA ARG A 96 -31.45 61.17 25.42
C ARG A 96 -32.00 60.60 26.72
N GLY A 97 -32.80 61.38 27.45
CA GLY A 97 -33.43 60.94 28.70
C GLY A 97 -34.41 59.77 28.54
N ILE A 98 -35.00 59.59 27.35
CA ILE A 98 -35.85 58.43 27.01
C ILE A 98 -35.00 57.23 26.56
N LEU A 99 -33.97 57.47 25.74
CA LEU A 99 -33.18 56.45 25.08
C LEU A 99 -32.13 55.80 25.99
N GLU A 100 -31.47 56.57 26.84
CA GLU A 100 -30.37 56.09 27.68
C GLU A 100 -30.80 54.94 28.61
N PRO A 101 -31.92 55.00 29.35
CA PRO A 101 -32.37 53.87 30.18
C PRO A 101 -32.67 52.58 29.38
N LEU A 102 -33.15 52.72 28.14
CA LEU A 102 -33.43 51.58 27.26
C LEU A 102 -32.13 50.94 26.78
N ILE A 103 -31.15 51.75 26.37
CA ILE A 103 -29.82 51.27 25.97
C ILE A 103 -29.14 50.55 27.14
N GLU A 104 -29.18 51.10 28.36
CA GLU A 104 -28.60 50.43 29.54
C GLU A 104 -29.26 49.07 29.79
N THR A 105 -30.60 48.99 29.71
CA THR A 105 -31.33 47.71 29.88
C THR A 105 -30.89 46.67 28.83
N ARG A 106 -30.64 47.11 27.58
CA ARG A 106 -30.17 46.23 26.51
C ARG A 106 -28.70 45.81 26.70
N LEU A 107 -27.86 46.71 27.20
CA LEU A 107 -26.47 46.42 27.52
C LEU A 107 -26.36 45.43 28.68
N ASP A 108 -27.19 45.56 29.72
CA ASP A 108 -27.25 44.59 30.81
C ASP A 108 -27.62 43.19 30.31
N TRP A 109 -28.61 43.10 29.40
CA TRP A 109 -28.98 41.84 28.75
C TRP A 109 -27.84 41.26 27.88
N ALA A 110 -27.18 42.12 27.11
CA ALA A 110 -26.04 41.74 26.27
C ALA A 110 -24.85 41.24 27.12
N ALA A 111 -24.54 41.92 28.22
CA ALA A 111 -23.52 41.52 29.18
C ALA A 111 -23.84 40.18 29.84
N GLY A 112 -25.10 39.94 30.22
CA GLY A 112 -25.55 38.64 30.73
C GLY A 112 -25.36 37.50 29.71
N THR A 113 -25.66 37.78 28.44
CA THR A 113 -25.48 36.81 27.34
C THR A 113 -24.00 36.53 27.09
N LEU A 114 -23.16 37.57 27.02
CA LEU A 114 -21.71 37.43 26.88
C LEU A 114 -21.10 36.65 28.06
N GLY A 115 -21.60 36.84 29.27
CA GLY A 115 -21.17 36.08 30.44
C GLY A 115 -21.46 34.57 30.32
N GLN A 116 -22.62 34.20 29.80
CA GLN A 116 -22.97 32.79 29.55
C GLN A 116 -22.11 32.18 28.44
N LEU A 117 -21.88 32.93 27.35
CA LEU A 117 -21.00 32.51 26.26
C LEU A 117 -19.54 32.35 26.74
N ALA A 118 -19.06 33.25 27.60
CA ALA A 118 -17.73 33.19 28.19
C ALA A 118 -17.56 31.94 29.06
N GLN A 119 -18.56 31.63 29.88
CA GLN A 119 -18.55 30.43 30.73
C GLN A 119 -18.48 29.15 29.88
N ARG A 120 -19.30 29.07 28.81
CA ARG A 120 -19.27 27.95 27.87
C ARG A 120 -17.92 27.82 27.18
N ALA A 121 -17.41 28.90 26.60
CA ALA A 121 -16.14 28.90 25.89
C ALA A 121 -14.96 28.51 26.80
N THR A 122 -14.95 28.98 28.05
CA THR A 122 -13.95 28.57 29.05
C THR A 122 -14.01 27.06 29.32
N ILE A 123 -15.21 26.49 29.46
CA ILE A 123 -15.38 25.04 29.64
C ILE A 123 -14.80 24.27 28.44
N GLU A 124 -15.09 24.71 27.21
CA GLU A 124 -14.61 24.11 25.97
C GLU A 124 -13.07 24.13 25.87
N VAL A 125 -12.43 25.27 26.17
CA VAL A 125 -10.95 25.40 26.14
C VAL A 125 -10.28 24.47 27.13
N ASP A 126 -10.76 24.45 28.37
CA ASP A 126 -10.20 23.59 29.40
C ASP A 126 -10.43 22.10 29.09
N ASP A 127 -11.57 21.74 28.48
CA ASP A 127 -11.85 20.37 28.06
C ASP A 127 -10.90 19.91 26.95
N ALA A 128 -10.60 20.79 25.99
CA ALA A 128 -9.57 20.53 25.00
C ALA A 128 -8.20 20.33 25.66
N SER A 129 -7.87 21.17 26.65
CA SER A 129 -6.61 21.06 27.42
C SER A 129 -6.51 19.74 28.20
N VAL A 130 -7.60 19.27 28.81
CA VAL A 130 -7.64 17.95 29.48
C VAL A 130 -7.45 16.83 28.46
N ALA A 131 -8.13 16.90 27.31
CA ALA A 131 -8.01 15.91 26.25
C ALA A 131 -6.56 15.81 25.75
N ASP A 132 -5.89 16.95 25.56
CA ASP A 132 -4.47 17.01 25.16
C ASP A 132 -3.56 16.40 26.23
N ARG A 133 -3.80 16.68 27.52
CA ARG A 133 -3.04 16.05 28.61
C ARG A 133 -3.22 14.54 28.64
N ILE A 134 -4.45 14.04 28.49
CA ILE A 134 -4.72 12.59 28.42
C ILE A 134 -4.06 11.97 27.20
N ALA A 135 -4.11 12.62 26.04
CA ALA A 135 -3.41 12.16 24.83
C ALA A 135 -1.89 12.09 25.05
N GLY A 136 -1.31 13.08 25.72
CA GLY A 136 0.10 13.07 26.13
C GLY A 136 0.43 11.91 27.06
N LEU A 137 -0.41 11.64 28.07
CA LEU A 137 -0.24 10.50 28.97
C LEU A 137 -0.31 9.16 28.23
N ASN A 138 -1.21 9.02 27.25
CA ASN A 138 -1.31 7.83 26.41
C ASN A 138 -0.05 7.64 25.54
N GLN A 139 0.52 8.72 25.01
CA GLN A 139 1.76 8.68 24.27
C GLN A 139 2.96 8.29 25.16
N ASP A 140 3.03 8.84 26.37
CA ASP A 140 4.04 8.48 27.36
C ASP A 140 3.90 7.00 27.78
N ALA A 141 2.67 6.52 27.94
CA ALA A 141 2.40 5.11 28.21
C ALA A 141 2.84 4.22 27.05
N ALA A 142 2.58 4.64 25.81
CA ALA A 142 3.01 3.94 24.60
C ALA A 142 4.54 3.91 24.42
N THR A 143 5.30 4.84 25.00
CA THR A 143 6.78 4.81 24.97
C THR A 143 7.39 4.10 26.17
N SER A 144 6.65 4.02 27.29
CA SER A 144 7.13 3.52 28.57
C SER A 144 6.42 2.23 29.02
N TRP A 145 5.87 1.46 28.08
CA TRP A 145 5.09 0.24 28.34
C TRP A 145 5.88 -0.86 29.10
N HIS A 146 7.20 -0.79 29.05
CA HIS A 146 8.15 -1.69 29.72
C HIS A 146 8.38 -1.35 31.21
N ASP A 147 7.86 -0.22 31.72
CA ASP A 147 7.91 0.17 33.14
C ASP A 147 6.50 0.19 33.77
N PRO A 148 6.07 -0.91 34.42
CA PRO A 148 4.77 -0.99 35.09
C PRO A 148 4.62 -0.03 36.27
N ALA A 149 5.71 0.45 36.88
CA ALA A 149 5.62 1.42 37.97
C ALA A 149 5.32 2.82 37.42
N TYR A 150 5.95 3.20 36.30
CA TYR A 150 5.68 4.45 35.62
C TYR A 150 4.27 4.47 35.00
N LEU A 151 3.82 3.37 34.38
CA LEU A 151 2.45 3.27 33.84
C LEU A 151 1.38 3.43 34.92
N ARG A 152 1.59 2.88 36.13
CA ARG A 152 0.70 3.11 37.27
C ARG A 152 0.70 4.56 37.75
N LYS A 153 1.77 5.32 37.51
CA LYS A 153 1.80 6.76 37.78
C LYS A 153 0.99 7.50 36.72
N LEU A 154 1.21 7.21 35.43
CA LEU A 154 0.45 7.80 34.32
C LEU A 154 -1.05 7.52 34.44
N GLY A 155 -1.44 6.29 34.74
CA GLY A 155 -2.84 5.92 34.96
C GLY A 155 -3.48 6.66 36.13
N ARG A 156 -2.74 6.92 37.23
CA ARG A 156 -3.25 7.74 38.34
C ARG A 156 -3.48 9.18 37.90
N THR A 157 -2.55 9.77 37.15
CA THR A 157 -2.71 11.12 36.62
C THR A 157 -3.88 11.21 35.64
N ALA A 158 -4.07 10.21 34.76
CA ALA A 158 -5.21 10.17 33.85
C ALA A 158 -6.57 10.11 34.60
N VAL A 159 -6.62 9.34 35.70
CA VAL A 159 -7.81 9.30 36.59
C VAL A 159 -8.08 10.65 37.22
N GLU A 160 -7.05 11.35 37.69
CA GLU A 160 -7.18 12.69 38.30
C GLU A 160 -7.72 13.70 37.29
N GLU A 161 -7.19 13.72 36.07
CA GLU A 161 -7.66 14.59 34.98
C GLU A 161 -9.12 14.31 34.58
N LEU A 162 -9.50 13.03 34.46
CA LEU A 162 -10.87 12.64 34.11
C LEU A 162 -11.88 12.94 35.23
N ARG A 163 -11.47 12.83 36.49
CA ARG A 163 -12.30 13.25 37.63
C ARG A 163 -12.46 14.75 37.69
N TYR A 164 -11.37 15.49 37.48
CA TYR A 164 -11.41 16.94 37.38
C TYR A 164 -12.35 17.40 36.26
N GLN A 165 -12.33 16.74 35.10
CA GLN A 165 -13.29 17.00 34.03
C GLN A 165 -14.72 16.69 34.46
N GLY A 166 -14.96 15.58 35.17
CA GLY A 166 -16.28 15.23 35.67
C GLY A 166 -16.86 16.22 36.67
N GLU A 167 -16.04 16.70 37.61
CA GLU A 167 -16.43 17.75 38.57
C GLU A 167 -16.84 19.04 37.85
N ARG A 168 -16.11 19.42 36.81
CA ARG A 168 -16.39 20.65 36.04
C ARG A 168 -17.63 20.53 35.15
N ARG A 169 -17.84 19.37 34.54
CA ARG A 169 -19.02 19.10 33.69
C ARG A 169 -20.26 18.74 34.50
N GLY A 170 -20.14 18.58 35.82
CA GLY A 170 -21.24 18.17 36.67
C GLY A 170 -21.70 16.74 36.40
N TRP A 171 -20.78 15.87 35.94
CA TRP A 171 -21.06 14.44 35.80
C TRP A 171 -21.42 13.85 37.15
N ASP A 172 -22.41 12.95 37.16
CA ASP A 172 -22.65 12.17 38.35
C ASP A 172 -21.50 11.18 38.61
N ALA A 173 -21.51 10.56 39.79
CA ALA A 173 -20.46 9.63 40.19
C ALA A 173 -20.38 8.40 39.28
N ALA A 174 -21.50 7.95 38.70
CA ALA A 174 -21.55 6.77 37.84
C ALA A 174 -21.00 7.07 36.44
N GLU A 175 -21.33 8.23 35.87
CA GLU A 175 -20.76 8.70 34.62
C GLU A 175 -19.26 8.94 34.78
N THR A 176 -18.83 9.63 35.83
CA THR A 176 -17.40 9.89 36.09
C THR A 176 -16.61 8.58 36.19
N ASP A 177 -17.11 7.59 36.93
CA ASP A 177 -16.44 6.30 37.07
C ASP A 177 -16.39 5.52 35.73
N THR A 178 -17.46 5.58 34.94
CA THR A 178 -17.49 4.98 33.60
C THR A 178 -16.42 5.59 32.69
N ARG A 179 -16.31 6.93 32.67
CA ARG A 179 -15.31 7.66 31.89
C ARG A 179 -13.89 7.35 32.35
N VAL A 180 -13.66 7.28 33.66
CA VAL A 180 -12.37 6.91 34.25
C VAL A 180 -11.96 5.50 33.85
N ARG A 181 -12.87 4.52 33.93
CA ARG A 181 -12.58 3.14 33.51
C ARG A 181 -12.25 3.05 32.02
N ALA A 182 -13.02 3.75 31.17
CA ALA A 182 -12.76 3.81 29.74
C ALA A 182 -11.38 4.41 29.43
N GLY A 183 -11.06 5.57 30.02
CA GLY A 183 -9.77 6.24 29.81
C GLY A 183 -8.57 5.42 30.32
N LEU A 184 -8.70 4.76 31.47
CA LEU A 184 -7.69 3.81 31.95
C LEU A 184 -7.52 2.63 30.99
N SER A 185 -8.64 2.04 30.54
CA SER A 185 -8.61 0.95 29.57
C SER A 185 -7.88 1.37 28.29
N ASP A 186 -8.17 2.55 27.76
CA ASP A 186 -7.52 3.07 26.55
C ASP A 186 -6.02 3.29 26.75
N LEU A 187 -5.60 3.82 27.90
CA LEU A 187 -4.18 4.02 28.24
C LEU A 187 -3.41 2.70 28.26
N TYR A 188 -3.91 1.70 28.98
CA TYR A 188 -3.26 0.39 29.08
C TYR A 188 -3.34 -0.40 27.77
N ALA A 189 -4.49 -0.40 27.11
CA ALA A 189 -4.67 -1.07 25.82
C ALA A 189 -3.73 -0.46 24.76
N GLY A 190 -3.65 0.86 24.66
CA GLY A 190 -2.77 1.55 23.71
C GLY A 190 -1.29 1.22 23.93
N ALA A 191 -0.86 1.09 25.19
CA ALA A 191 0.50 0.66 25.52
C ALA A 191 0.78 -0.80 25.11
N VAL A 192 -0.16 -1.74 25.34
CA VAL A 192 -0.05 -3.13 24.87
C VAL A 192 0.01 -3.18 23.35
N GLU A 193 -0.88 -2.46 22.68
CA GLU A 193 -0.94 -2.41 21.22
C GLU A 193 0.35 -1.84 20.61
N THR A 194 0.96 -0.87 21.28
CA THR A 194 2.27 -0.33 20.87
C THR A 194 3.38 -1.35 21.05
N ALA A 195 3.39 -2.10 22.16
CA ALA A 195 4.35 -3.17 22.39
C ALA A 195 4.25 -4.28 21.33
N ILE A 196 3.01 -4.68 20.96
CA ILE A 196 2.77 -5.62 19.84
C ILE A 196 3.35 -5.05 18.53
N GLY A 197 3.12 -3.76 18.26
CA GLY A 197 3.64 -3.10 17.05
C GLY A 197 5.17 -2.99 17.00
N GLN A 198 5.86 -3.05 18.15
CA GLN A 198 7.31 -3.07 18.26
C GLN A 198 7.91 -4.49 18.16
N ASP A 199 7.07 -5.51 17.93
CA ASP A 199 7.47 -6.91 17.77
C ASP A 199 8.04 -7.56 19.04
N ASP A 200 7.91 -6.92 20.21
CA ASP A 200 8.18 -7.55 21.50
C ASP A 200 6.92 -8.25 22.03
N LEU A 201 6.61 -9.40 21.44
CA LEU A 201 5.39 -10.15 21.76
C LEU A 201 5.40 -10.71 23.18
N ASP A 202 6.56 -11.05 23.72
CA ASP A 202 6.70 -11.60 25.07
C ASP A 202 6.54 -10.49 26.12
N GLY A 203 7.20 -9.35 25.91
CA GLY A 203 7.03 -8.15 26.73
C GLY A 203 5.60 -7.64 26.70
N ALA A 204 4.99 -7.58 25.51
CA ALA A 204 3.59 -7.21 25.34
C ALA A 204 2.64 -8.18 26.05
N ALA A 205 2.85 -9.50 25.94
CA ALA A 205 2.01 -10.50 26.59
C ALA A 205 2.11 -10.44 28.12
N GLY A 206 3.34 -10.29 28.65
CA GLY A 206 3.56 -10.12 30.09
C GLY A 206 2.88 -8.85 30.63
N PHE A 207 2.97 -7.75 29.89
CA PHE A 207 2.28 -6.52 30.27
C PHE A 207 0.76 -6.62 30.14
N TYR A 208 0.26 -7.25 29.08
CA TYR A 208 -1.17 -7.45 28.88
C TYR A 208 -1.80 -8.27 30.02
N GLU A 209 -1.17 -9.36 30.47
CA GLU A 209 -1.66 -10.14 31.61
C GLU A 209 -1.75 -9.30 32.89
N HIS A 210 -0.79 -8.39 33.12
CA HIS A 210 -0.85 -7.46 34.26
C HIS A 210 -1.99 -6.44 34.12
N ALA A 211 -2.20 -5.91 32.93
CA ALA A 211 -3.17 -4.84 32.65
C ALA A 211 -4.60 -5.36 32.42
N ARG A 212 -4.77 -6.67 32.21
CA ARG A 212 -6.05 -7.30 31.82
C ARG A 212 -7.21 -6.94 32.72
N VAL A 213 -6.97 -6.81 34.03
CA VAL A 213 -8.02 -6.46 35.02
C VAL A 213 -8.56 -5.03 34.86
N VAL A 214 -7.84 -4.15 34.17
CA VAL A 214 -8.21 -2.74 33.94
C VAL A 214 -8.79 -2.52 32.55
N ILE A 215 -8.37 -3.33 31.58
CA ILE A 215 -8.81 -3.23 30.17
C ILE A 215 -10.24 -3.78 30.04
N THR A 216 -11.11 -3.10 29.30
CA THR A 216 -12.49 -3.56 29.08
C THR A 216 -12.53 -4.87 28.28
N PRO A 217 -13.53 -5.75 28.49
CA PRO A 217 -13.62 -7.03 27.79
C PRO A 217 -13.59 -6.92 26.26
N GLU A 218 -14.23 -5.87 25.71
CA GLU A 218 -14.25 -5.61 24.27
C GLU A 218 -12.84 -5.29 23.74
N ARG A 219 -12.07 -4.50 24.49
CA ARG A 219 -10.66 -4.19 24.19
C ARG A 219 -9.76 -5.40 24.36
N GLN A 220 -9.98 -6.22 25.38
CA GLN A 220 -9.27 -7.49 25.58
C GLN A 220 -9.41 -8.40 24.35
N ALA A 221 -10.63 -8.63 23.87
CA ALA A 221 -10.87 -9.45 22.69
C ALA A 221 -10.19 -8.90 21.43
N ALA A 222 -10.11 -7.57 21.28
CA ALA A 222 -9.37 -6.94 20.18
C ALA A 222 -7.85 -7.15 20.28
N ILE A 223 -7.29 -7.02 21.49
CA ILE A 223 -5.87 -7.27 21.77
C ILE A 223 -5.51 -8.74 21.55
N ASP A 224 -6.34 -9.68 22.02
CA ASP A 224 -6.14 -11.12 21.83
C ASP A 224 -6.05 -11.47 20.33
N ARG A 225 -6.98 -10.93 19.52
CA ARG A 225 -6.94 -11.07 18.06
C ARG A 225 -5.68 -10.48 17.45
N ARG A 226 -5.17 -9.36 17.98
CA ARG A 226 -3.91 -8.76 17.53
C ARG A 226 -2.70 -9.63 17.88
N PHE A 227 -2.65 -10.23 19.07
CA PHE A 227 -1.59 -11.18 19.42
C PHE A 227 -1.55 -12.37 18.47
N ILE A 228 -2.71 -12.96 18.13
CA ILE A 228 -2.78 -14.09 17.19
C ILE A 228 -2.20 -13.69 15.84
N ARG A 229 -2.60 -12.54 15.29
CA ARG A 229 -2.09 -12.03 14.01
C ARG A 229 -0.59 -11.73 14.06
N ALA A 230 -0.13 -11.08 15.13
CA ALA A 230 1.26 -10.71 15.28
C ALA A 230 2.18 -11.93 15.43
N ARG A 231 1.75 -12.95 16.20
CA ARG A 231 2.46 -14.24 16.29
C ARG A 231 2.53 -14.97 14.95
N ALA A 232 1.44 -15.00 14.20
CA ALA A 232 1.44 -15.56 12.84
C ALA A 232 2.43 -14.82 11.93
N ALA A 233 2.43 -13.49 11.96
CA ALA A 233 3.35 -12.68 11.17
C ALA A 233 4.82 -12.84 11.59
N ALA A 234 5.11 -13.02 12.88
CA ALA A 234 6.45 -13.37 13.38
C ALA A 234 6.88 -14.74 12.86
N ALA A 235 6.03 -15.77 12.99
CA ALA A 235 6.31 -17.11 12.47
C ALA A 235 6.61 -17.10 10.96
N TYR A 236 5.82 -16.38 10.16
CA TYR A 236 6.06 -16.27 8.72
C TYR A 236 7.40 -15.62 8.38
N ARG A 237 7.80 -14.58 9.13
CA ARG A 237 9.09 -13.90 8.93
C ARG A 237 10.27 -14.78 9.31
N ASP A 238 10.18 -15.50 10.43
CA ASP A 238 11.24 -16.40 10.87
C ASP A 238 11.40 -17.58 9.90
N VAL A 239 10.29 -18.13 9.41
CA VAL A 239 10.29 -19.16 8.37
C VAL A 239 10.94 -18.64 7.07
N ASP A 240 10.55 -17.46 6.56
CA ASP A 240 11.17 -16.91 5.35
C ASP A 240 12.67 -16.65 5.52
N ARG A 241 13.08 -16.13 6.69
CA ARG A 241 14.49 -15.90 7.03
C ARG A 241 15.29 -17.20 7.01
N ASP A 242 14.77 -18.25 7.65
CA ASP A 242 15.42 -19.56 7.69
C ASP A 242 15.49 -20.21 6.30
N MET A 243 14.43 -20.09 5.51
CA MET A 243 14.41 -20.60 4.14
C MET A 243 15.35 -19.84 3.20
N ALA A 244 15.58 -18.54 3.45
CA ALA A 244 16.59 -17.77 2.73
C ALA A 244 18.02 -18.26 3.03
N GLY A 245 18.23 -18.96 4.14
CA GLY A 245 19.51 -19.55 4.53
C GLY A 245 19.80 -20.92 3.90
N ILE A 246 18.85 -21.52 3.16
CA ILE A 246 19.07 -22.81 2.49
C ILE A 246 20.15 -22.61 1.40
N PRO A 247 21.26 -23.36 1.46
CA PRO A 247 22.33 -23.22 0.48
C PRO A 247 21.83 -23.64 -0.91
N ILE A 248 22.18 -22.86 -1.92
CA ILE A 248 21.89 -23.18 -3.31
C ILE A 248 23.12 -23.88 -3.88
N GLU A 249 22.93 -25.09 -4.41
CA GLU A 249 24.01 -25.92 -4.94
C GLU A 249 24.00 -25.97 -6.48
N PRO A 250 25.16 -26.20 -7.12
CA PRO A 250 25.23 -26.29 -8.57
C PRO A 250 24.55 -27.54 -9.14
N ALA A 251 24.46 -28.62 -8.36
CA ALA A 251 23.98 -29.93 -8.81
C ALA A 251 22.50 -29.94 -9.28
N GLY A 252 21.72 -28.94 -8.91
CA GLY A 252 20.36 -28.74 -9.37
C GLY A 252 19.62 -27.67 -8.58
N PRO A 253 18.45 -27.20 -9.06
CA PRO A 253 17.62 -26.30 -8.27
C PRO A 253 17.21 -27.03 -6.98
N PRO A 254 17.15 -26.33 -5.84
CA PRO A 254 16.77 -26.95 -4.58
C PRO A 254 15.33 -27.47 -4.68
N GLY A 255 15.11 -28.72 -4.29
CA GLY A 255 13.83 -29.39 -4.43
C GLY A 255 12.73 -28.78 -3.55
N ALA A 256 11.49 -28.82 -4.04
CA ALA A 256 10.33 -28.31 -3.29
C ALA A 256 10.09 -29.07 -1.97
N ASP A 257 10.51 -30.35 -1.92
CA ASP A 257 10.50 -31.20 -0.73
C ASP A 257 11.39 -30.66 0.38
N VAL A 258 12.59 -30.14 0.07
CA VAL A 258 13.49 -29.53 1.05
C VAL A 258 12.83 -28.34 1.76
N PHE A 259 12.13 -27.48 1.00
CA PHE A 259 11.39 -26.36 1.57
C PHE A 259 10.16 -26.81 2.36
N ALA A 260 9.47 -27.86 1.91
CA ALA A 260 8.30 -28.41 2.60
C ALA A 260 8.68 -29.06 3.94
N GLU A 261 9.77 -29.84 3.96
CA GLU A 261 10.33 -30.44 5.18
C GLU A 261 10.76 -29.35 6.16
N ARG A 262 11.51 -28.34 5.68
CA ARG A 262 11.94 -27.22 6.52
C ARG A 262 10.76 -26.41 7.06
N ALA A 263 9.72 -26.20 6.26
CA ALA A 263 8.49 -25.56 6.69
C ALA A 263 7.79 -26.35 7.81
N ALA A 264 7.76 -27.68 7.69
CA ALA A 264 7.18 -28.57 8.70
C ALA A 264 7.98 -28.53 10.01
N GLU A 265 9.31 -28.51 9.95
CA GLU A 265 10.18 -28.39 11.13
C GLU A 265 10.00 -27.06 11.87
N LEU A 266 9.79 -25.96 11.13
CA LEU A 266 9.66 -24.61 11.69
C LEU A 266 8.23 -24.27 12.12
N THR A 267 7.26 -25.11 11.77
CA THR A 267 5.87 -24.90 12.17
C THR A 267 5.71 -25.21 13.66
N PRO A 268 5.22 -24.26 14.48
CA PRO A 268 4.93 -24.54 15.88
C PRO A 268 3.92 -25.70 16.03
N GLU A 269 4.13 -26.59 17.00
CA GLU A 269 3.24 -27.75 17.22
C GLU A 269 1.77 -27.33 17.46
N ASP A 270 1.59 -26.20 18.15
CA ASP A 270 0.30 -25.59 18.49
C ASP A 270 -0.25 -24.62 17.43
N ALA A 271 0.41 -24.50 16.27
CA ALA A 271 -0.04 -23.63 15.19
C ALA A 271 -1.43 -24.05 14.67
N SER A 272 -2.30 -23.07 14.44
CA SER A 272 -3.60 -23.31 13.81
C SER A 272 -3.44 -23.72 12.34
N ASP A 273 -4.43 -24.39 11.76
CA ASP A 273 -4.38 -24.81 10.35
C ASP A 273 -4.20 -23.64 9.38
N ALA A 274 -4.73 -22.46 9.73
CA ALA A 274 -4.52 -21.24 8.97
C ALA A 274 -3.04 -20.80 8.98
N VAL A 275 -2.37 -20.87 10.14
CA VAL A 275 -0.94 -20.56 10.25
C VAL A 275 -0.11 -21.59 9.51
N ARG A 276 -0.44 -22.88 9.61
CA ARG A 276 0.22 -23.96 8.85
C ARG A 276 0.13 -23.74 7.34
N ALA A 277 -1.07 -23.40 6.86
CA ALA A 277 -1.29 -23.08 5.44
C ALA A 277 -0.49 -21.84 5.00
N GLY A 278 -0.42 -20.81 5.85
CA GLY A 278 0.42 -19.63 5.61
C GLY A 278 1.91 -19.96 5.53
N ILE A 279 2.42 -20.77 6.45
CA ILE A 279 3.82 -21.25 6.44
C ILE A 279 4.12 -22.04 5.15
N ALA A 280 3.21 -22.92 4.71
CA ALA A 280 3.37 -23.64 3.45
C ALA A 280 3.41 -22.71 2.22
N GLN A 281 2.65 -21.62 2.23
CA GLN A 281 2.72 -20.61 1.17
C GLN A 281 4.05 -19.85 1.17
N VAL A 282 4.57 -19.49 2.34
CA VAL A 282 5.91 -18.89 2.49
C VAL A 282 6.98 -19.86 1.95
N ALA A 283 6.87 -21.16 2.25
CA ALA A 283 7.74 -22.20 1.71
C ALA A 283 7.75 -22.24 0.19
N ALA A 284 6.56 -22.27 -0.43
CA ALA A 284 6.43 -22.28 -1.88
C ALA A 284 7.00 -21.01 -2.52
N PHE A 285 6.85 -19.85 -1.86
CA PHE A 285 7.44 -18.60 -2.32
C PHE A 285 8.97 -18.61 -2.21
N ALA A 286 9.52 -19.07 -1.08
CA ALA A 286 10.96 -19.19 -0.87
C ALA A 286 11.61 -20.16 -1.86
N HIS A 287 10.95 -21.30 -2.15
CA HIS A 287 11.38 -22.24 -3.19
C HIS A 287 11.51 -21.56 -4.55
N ARG A 288 10.45 -20.85 -5.01
CA ARG A 288 10.49 -20.12 -6.28
C ARG A 288 11.57 -19.03 -6.29
N ARG A 289 11.85 -18.39 -5.15
CA ARG A 289 12.95 -17.41 -5.02
C ARG A 289 14.31 -18.08 -5.19
N ALA A 290 14.54 -19.22 -4.52
CA ALA A 290 15.78 -19.97 -4.61
C ALA A 290 16.01 -20.55 -6.02
N GLU A 291 14.95 -21.04 -6.68
CA GLU A 291 15.00 -21.52 -8.06
C GLU A 291 15.43 -20.41 -9.03
N ARG A 292 14.86 -19.20 -8.91
CA ARG A 292 15.29 -18.04 -9.71
C ARG A 292 16.73 -17.64 -9.43
N GLN A 293 17.16 -17.67 -8.17
CA GLN A 293 18.55 -17.39 -7.81
C GLN A 293 19.51 -18.43 -8.40
N TRP A 294 19.13 -19.71 -8.38
CA TRP A 294 19.89 -20.79 -9.01
C TRP A 294 20.01 -20.59 -10.52
N GLN A 295 18.90 -20.32 -11.22
CA GLN A 295 18.90 -20.03 -12.66
C GLN A 295 19.80 -18.82 -12.99
N LYS A 296 19.72 -17.76 -12.19
CA LYS A 296 20.59 -16.60 -12.34
C LYS A 296 22.07 -16.97 -12.22
N GLN A 297 22.44 -17.76 -11.21
CA GLN A 297 23.84 -18.19 -11.05
C GLN A 297 24.33 -19.03 -12.23
N GLN A 298 23.48 -19.89 -12.81
CA GLN A 298 23.85 -20.62 -14.04
C GLN A 298 24.07 -19.69 -15.23
N SER A 299 23.21 -18.68 -15.40
CA SER A 299 23.35 -17.68 -16.46
C SER A 299 24.62 -16.84 -16.28
N ASP A 300 24.92 -16.40 -15.05
CA ASP A 300 26.14 -15.67 -14.71
C ASP A 300 27.39 -16.54 -14.96
N ALA A 301 27.34 -17.84 -14.62
CA ALA A 301 28.40 -18.80 -14.92
C ALA A 301 28.60 -18.98 -16.44
N GLY A 302 27.51 -19.02 -17.22
CA GLY A 302 27.54 -19.04 -18.69
C GLY A 302 28.35 -17.89 -19.29
N VAL A 303 28.08 -16.67 -18.81
CA VAL A 303 28.81 -15.46 -19.25
C VAL A 303 30.27 -15.51 -18.81
N ALA A 304 30.53 -15.84 -17.54
CA ALA A 304 31.89 -15.92 -17.00
C ALA A 304 32.74 -16.98 -17.73
N ALA A 305 32.13 -18.10 -18.14
CA ALA A 305 32.78 -19.14 -18.91
C ALA A 305 33.22 -18.66 -20.30
N LEU A 306 32.40 -17.85 -20.99
CA LEU A 306 32.80 -17.23 -22.26
C LEU A 306 33.97 -16.28 -22.09
N GLU A 307 33.88 -15.38 -21.11
CA GLU A 307 34.97 -14.44 -20.85
C GLU A 307 36.28 -15.18 -20.54
N TRP A 308 36.19 -16.25 -19.74
CA TRP A 308 37.33 -17.08 -19.43
C TRP A 308 37.89 -17.75 -20.68
N ALA A 309 37.04 -18.34 -21.53
CA ALA A 309 37.45 -19.00 -22.77
C ALA A 309 38.15 -18.01 -23.74
N GLN A 310 37.60 -16.80 -23.90
CA GLN A 310 38.20 -15.74 -24.72
C GLN A 310 39.57 -15.31 -24.21
N LYS A 311 39.73 -15.11 -22.89
CA LYS A 311 41.01 -14.72 -22.27
C LYS A 311 42.05 -15.85 -22.32
N ASN A 312 41.61 -17.10 -22.44
CA ASN A 312 42.45 -18.31 -22.40
C ASN A 312 42.31 -19.14 -23.67
N ALA A 313 42.36 -18.50 -24.84
CA ALA A 313 42.24 -19.17 -26.13
C ALA A 313 43.23 -20.34 -26.26
N GLY A 314 42.72 -21.53 -26.59
CA GLY A 314 43.49 -22.78 -26.71
C GLY A 314 43.78 -23.50 -25.39
N ALA A 315 43.39 -22.95 -24.25
CA ALA A 315 43.42 -23.67 -22.98
C ALA A 315 42.31 -24.73 -22.92
N SER A 316 42.58 -25.87 -22.27
CA SER A 316 41.56 -26.87 -21.99
C SER A 316 40.48 -26.29 -21.06
N LEU A 317 39.21 -26.49 -21.41
CA LEU A 317 38.05 -26.09 -20.59
C LEU A 317 38.09 -26.69 -19.17
N LEU A 318 38.80 -27.81 -18.96
CA LEU A 318 38.99 -28.40 -17.62
C LEU A 318 39.84 -27.53 -16.69
N LYS A 319 40.58 -26.54 -17.22
CA LYS A 319 41.31 -25.54 -16.43
C LYS A 319 40.44 -24.37 -15.98
N MET A 320 39.17 -24.33 -16.39
CA MET A 320 38.22 -23.33 -15.94
C MET A 320 38.05 -23.43 -14.41
N PRO A 321 37.99 -22.29 -13.70
CA PRO A 321 37.77 -22.26 -12.26
C PRO A 321 36.51 -23.06 -11.85
N PRO A 322 36.56 -23.87 -10.77
CA PRO A 322 35.43 -24.71 -10.34
C PRO A 322 34.14 -23.91 -10.04
N ASP A 323 34.27 -22.68 -9.54
CA ASP A 323 33.15 -21.77 -9.27
C ASP A 323 32.40 -21.31 -10.52
N ILE A 324 33.03 -21.37 -11.69
CA ILE A 324 32.35 -21.16 -12.99
C ILE A 324 31.91 -22.51 -13.52
N ARG A 325 32.81 -23.49 -13.54
CA ARG A 325 32.60 -24.78 -14.16
C ARG A 325 31.42 -25.54 -13.56
N ASP A 326 31.38 -25.63 -12.25
CA ASP A 326 30.43 -26.50 -11.55
C ASP A 326 29.00 -25.92 -11.65
N TRP A 327 28.85 -24.62 -11.91
CA TRP A 327 27.58 -23.91 -12.11
C TRP A 327 27.05 -23.91 -13.54
N LEU A 328 27.85 -24.37 -14.50
CA LEU A 328 27.38 -24.46 -15.88
C LEU A 328 26.36 -25.57 -16.06
N ALA A 329 25.24 -25.25 -16.69
CA ALA A 329 24.21 -26.22 -16.99
C ALA A 329 24.72 -27.28 -17.99
N PRO A 330 24.19 -28.52 -17.99
CA PRO A 330 24.67 -29.57 -18.89
C PRO A 330 24.59 -29.21 -20.38
N ASP A 331 23.58 -28.44 -20.79
CA ASP A 331 23.42 -27.90 -22.14
C ASP A 331 24.45 -26.80 -22.45
N GLN A 332 24.72 -25.91 -21.50
CA GLN A 332 25.78 -24.91 -21.59
C GLN A 332 27.17 -25.55 -21.73
N TRP A 333 27.43 -26.62 -20.97
CA TRP A 333 28.68 -27.38 -21.06
C TRP A 333 28.89 -27.97 -22.46
N ARG A 334 27.84 -28.58 -23.01
CA ARG A 334 27.86 -29.10 -24.40
C ARG A 334 28.02 -27.98 -25.41
N GLY A 335 27.39 -26.82 -25.20
CA GLY A 335 27.51 -25.66 -26.09
C GLY A 335 28.95 -25.16 -26.17
N LEU A 336 29.62 -25.04 -25.01
CA LEU A 336 31.04 -24.73 -24.94
C LEU A 336 31.92 -25.75 -25.67
N GLU A 337 31.66 -27.04 -25.49
CA GLU A 337 32.47 -28.09 -26.13
C GLU A 337 32.23 -28.20 -27.64
N ALA A 338 30.99 -28.02 -28.09
CA ALA A 338 30.59 -28.25 -29.48
C ALA A 338 30.78 -27.01 -30.37
N PHE A 339 30.54 -25.81 -29.83
CA PHE A 339 30.43 -24.60 -30.64
C PHE A 339 31.54 -23.59 -30.40
N TYR A 340 32.38 -23.75 -29.38
CA TYR A 340 33.55 -22.88 -29.20
C TYR A 340 34.70 -23.33 -30.11
N ILE A 341 34.71 -22.81 -31.35
CA ILE A 341 35.66 -23.17 -32.41
C ILE A 341 36.56 -21.97 -32.68
N GLU A 342 37.89 -22.18 -32.66
CA GLU A 342 38.90 -21.16 -33.00
C GLU A 342 38.77 -19.83 -32.22
N GLY A 343 38.31 -19.90 -30.97
CA GLY A 343 38.17 -18.73 -30.10
C GLY A 343 36.86 -17.96 -30.29
N ARG A 344 35.92 -18.48 -31.09
CA ARG A 344 34.59 -17.90 -31.31
C ARG A 344 33.51 -18.94 -31.03
N LEU A 345 32.36 -18.48 -30.55
CA LEU A 345 31.21 -19.34 -30.36
C LEU A 345 30.41 -19.37 -31.66
N ALA A 346 30.11 -20.56 -32.17
CA ALA A 346 29.18 -20.76 -33.27
C ALA A 346 27.74 -20.86 -32.73
N THR A 347 26.77 -20.39 -33.50
CA THR A 347 25.36 -20.55 -33.14
C THR A 347 24.89 -22.00 -33.30
N ASP A 348 24.24 -22.55 -32.27
CA ASP A 348 23.45 -23.77 -32.34
C ASP A 348 22.22 -23.51 -33.22
N ARG A 349 22.24 -24.09 -34.42
CA ARG A 349 21.20 -23.87 -35.43
C ARG A 349 19.81 -24.31 -34.96
N ASP A 350 19.71 -25.41 -34.22
CA ASP A 350 18.40 -25.95 -33.78
C ASP A 350 17.81 -25.09 -32.66
N LEU A 351 18.66 -24.58 -31.76
CA LEU A 351 18.24 -23.62 -30.75
C LEU A 351 17.84 -22.29 -31.38
N PHE A 352 18.62 -21.81 -32.35
CA PHE A 352 18.32 -20.58 -33.08
C PHE A 352 16.94 -20.65 -33.72
N GLU A 353 16.65 -21.68 -34.50
CA GLU A 353 15.35 -21.82 -35.19
C GLU A 353 14.18 -21.90 -34.20
N ARG A 354 14.39 -22.52 -33.04
CA ARG A 354 13.38 -22.60 -31.98
C ARG A 354 13.10 -21.24 -31.34
N LEU A 355 14.14 -20.50 -30.97
CA LEU A 355 14.01 -19.15 -30.41
C LEU A 355 13.42 -18.19 -31.43
N ASP A 356 13.81 -18.31 -32.69
CA ASP A 356 13.27 -17.55 -33.81
C ASP A 356 11.78 -17.80 -34.04
N ARG A 357 11.36 -19.07 -33.99
CA ARG A 357 9.95 -19.45 -34.07
C ARG A 357 9.15 -18.85 -32.90
N LEU A 358 9.64 -18.98 -31.67
CA LEU A 358 8.99 -18.37 -30.50
C LEU A 358 8.88 -16.84 -30.67
N LEU A 359 9.95 -16.18 -31.07
CA LEU A 359 9.99 -14.73 -31.29
C LEU A 359 8.90 -14.25 -32.28
N VAL A 360 8.64 -15.02 -33.34
CA VAL A 360 7.73 -14.63 -34.43
C VAL A 360 6.28 -15.01 -34.17
N TYR A 361 6.05 -16.24 -33.67
CA TYR A 361 4.72 -16.86 -33.56
C TYR A 361 4.16 -16.84 -32.14
N GLU A 362 5.01 -16.85 -31.12
CA GLU A 362 4.62 -16.89 -29.71
C GLU A 362 5.36 -15.79 -28.91
N PRO A 363 5.20 -14.50 -29.30
CA PRO A 363 5.99 -13.41 -28.73
C PRO A 363 5.85 -13.29 -27.21
N ASP A 364 4.69 -13.63 -26.65
CA ASP A 364 4.47 -13.63 -25.20
C ASP A 364 5.28 -14.73 -24.49
N ALA A 365 5.39 -15.92 -25.09
CA ALA A 365 6.21 -17.01 -24.56
C ALA A 365 7.71 -16.68 -24.72
N PHE A 366 8.09 -16.05 -25.84
CA PHE A 366 9.45 -15.57 -26.07
C PHE A 366 9.85 -14.47 -25.08
N ALA A 367 8.94 -13.55 -24.74
CA ALA A 367 9.19 -12.49 -23.77
C ALA A 367 9.61 -13.06 -22.40
N GLY A 368 9.08 -14.24 -22.02
CA GLY A 368 9.44 -14.95 -20.79
C GLY A 368 10.66 -15.88 -20.90
N ALA A 369 11.31 -16.00 -22.06
CA ALA A 369 12.44 -16.90 -22.24
C ALA A 369 13.73 -16.37 -21.58
N ASP A 370 14.48 -17.23 -20.89
CA ASP A 370 15.79 -16.86 -20.32
C ASP A 370 16.89 -16.97 -21.39
N LEU A 371 17.09 -15.88 -22.15
CA LEU A 371 18.11 -15.83 -23.20
C LEU A 371 19.54 -15.93 -22.65
N ALA A 372 19.78 -15.49 -21.40
CA ALA A 372 21.10 -15.54 -20.78
C ALA A 372 21.54 -16.99 -20.55
N ARG A 373 20.60 -17.89 -20.24
CA ARG A 373 20.87 -19.33 -20.17
C ARG A 373 21.43 -19.89 -21.49
N HIS A 374 20.95 -19.37 -22.61
CA HIS A 374 21.31 -19.80 -23.97
C HIS A 374 22.54 -19.08 -24.55
N ARG A 375 23.20 -18.24 -23.76
CA ARG A 375 24.34 -17.44 -24.20
C ARG A 375 25.50 -18.26 -24.78
N LEU A 376 25.68 -19.50 -24.30
CA LEU A 376 26.71 -20.45 -24.75
C LEU A 376 26.33 -21.28 -25.98
N SER A 377 25.14 -21.05 -26.53
CA SER A 377 24.63 -21.74 -27.70
C SER A 377 24.30 -20.76 -28.84
N LEU A 378 24.58 -19.47 -28.65
CA LEU A 378 24.32 -18.40 -29.61
C LEU A 378 25.58 -17.55 -29.72
N ASP A 379 26.00 -17.24 -30.94
CA ASP A 379 27.06 -16.26 -31.14
C ASP A 379 26.65 -14.86 -30.64
N ASP A 380 27.61 -13.94 -30.60
CA ASP A 380 27.40 -12.60 -30.04
C ASP A 380 26.34 -11.80 -30.82
N GLU A 381 26.24 -12.02 -32.12
CA GLU A 381 25.31 -11.30 -33.00
C GLU A 381 23.88 -11.83 -32.83
N ASP A 382 23.70 -13.14 -32.88
CA ASP A 382 22.42 -13.81 -32.72
C ASP A 382 21.87 -13.62 -31.31
N HIS A 383 22.71 -13.69 -30.27
CA HIS A 383 22.30 -13.37 -28.91
C HIS A 383 21.85 -11.92 -28.78
N ALA A 384 22.61 -10.95 -29.30
CA ALA A 384 22.23 -9.54 -29.28
C ALA A 384 20.91 -9.28 -30.02
N ARG A 385 20.67 -9.99 -31.13
CA ARG A 385 19.41 -9.94 -31.87
C ARG A 385 18.23 -10.39 -31.02
N PHE A 386 18.34 -11.56 -30.37
CA PHE A 386 17.25 -12.08 -29.54
C PHE A 386 16.99 -11.19 -28.33
N VAL A 387 18.03 -10.64 -27.68
CA VAL A 387 17.88 -9.67 -26.58
C VAL A 387 17.18 -8.39 -27.06
N GLY A 388 17.55 -7.89 -28.24
CA GLY A 388 16.86 -6.75 -28.87
C GLY A 388 15.38 -7.03 -29.14
N GLY A 389 15.06 -8.21 -29.69
CA GLY A 389 13.69 -8.65 -29.92
C GLY A 389 12.88 -8.81 -28.64
N GLN A 390 13.46 -9.41 -27.59
CA GLN A 390 12.80 -9.58 -26.29
C GLN A 390 12.49 -8.24 -25.64
N LYS A 391 13.43 -7.30 -25.71
CA LYS A 391 13.24 -5.93 -25.24
C LYS A 391 12.12 -5.22 -26.01
N ALA A 392 12.11 -5.32 -27.34
CA ALA A 392 11.09 -4.69 -28.17
C ALA A 392 9.68 -5.17 -27.80
N ILE A 393 9.50 -6.49 -27.60
CA ILE A 393 8.24 -7.09 -27.18
C ILE A 393 7.84 -6.62 -25.76
N THR A 394 8.78 -6.67 -24.81
CA THR A 394 8.51 -6.32 -23.40
C THR A 394 8.16 -4.85 -23.22
N ASP A 395 8.84 -3.96 -23.95
CA ASP A 395 8.61 -2.51 -23.91
C ASP A 395 7.36 -2.11 -24.72
N GLY A 396 6.72 -3.05 -25.44
CA GLY A 396 5.64 -2.76 -26.38
C GLY A 396 6.08 -1.82 -27.51
N THR A 397 7.38 -1.78 -27.80
CA THR A 397 7.95 -0.87 -28.79
C THR A 397 7.94 -1.50 -30.17
N SER A 398 7.52 -0.71 -31.14
CA SER A 398 7.58 -1.08 -32.56
C SER A 398 8.99 -0.89 -33.08
N ASP A 399 9.95 -1.74 -32.69
CA ASP A 399 11.28 -1.74 -33.31
C ASP A 399 11.13 -2.00 -34.82
N PRO A 400 11.43 -1.02 -35.70
CA PRO A 400 11.25 -1.18 -37.13
C PRO A 400 12.09 -2.33 -37.70
N ALA A 401 13.27 -2.63 -37.13
CA ALA A 401 14.10 -3.75 -37.58
C ALA A 401 13.43 -5.09 -37.28
N PHE A 402 12.91 -5.25 -36.05
CA PHE A 402 12.15 -6.42 -35.64
C PHE A 402 10.88 -6.63 -36.49
N ILE A 403 10.11 -5.57 -36.77
CA ILE A 403 8.89 -5.66 -37.60
C ILE A 403 9.22 -6.14 -39.01
N ARG A 404 10.30 -5.60 -39.61
CA ARG A 404 10.75 -6.02 -40.95
C ARG A 404 11.18 -7.48 -40.96
N TYR A 405 11.96 -7.90 -39.97
CA TYR A 405 12.39 -9.29 -39.82
C TYR A 405 11.20 -10.23 -39.65
N ARG A 406 10.29 -9.94 -38.72
CA ARG A 406 9.07 -10.72 -38.48
C ARG A 406 8.23 -10.86 -39.74
N ARG A 407 8.06 -9.76 -40.50
CA ARG A 407 7.35 -9.78 -41.77
C ARG A 407 8.03 -10.68 -42.79
N ALA A 408 9.35 -10.52 -43.00
CA ALA A 408 10.10 -11.34 -43.93
C ALA A 408 10.01 -12.83 -43.59
N ARG A 409 10.10 -13.16 -42.29
CA ARG A 409 9.97 -14.51 -41.77
C ARG A 409 8.60 -15.12 -42.06
N LEU A 410 7.52 -14.39 -41.80
CA LEU A 410 6.14 -14.82 -42.06
C LEU A 410 5.86 -14.97 -43.57
N ASP A 411 6.35 -14.04 -44.38
CA ASP A 411 6.17 -14.09 -45.83
C ASP A 411 6.97 -15.29 -46.42
N ALA A 412 8.17 -15.58 -45.90
CA ALA A 412 8.95 -16.76 -46.28
C ALA A 412 8.22 -18.07 -46.00
N ASP A 413 7.70 -18.26 -44.78
CA ASP A 413 6.99 -19.50 -44.44
C ASP A 413 5.71 -19.67 -45.25
N ARG A 414 4.96 -18.58 -45.48
CA ARG A 414 3.77 -18.63 -46.35
C ARG A 414 4.13 -19.04 -47.77
N THR A 415 5.23 -18.52 -48.32
CA THR A 415 5.66 -18.86 -49.69
C THR A 415 6.22 -20.28 -49.77
N LEU A 416 6.96 -20.75 -48.76
CA LEU A 416 7.41 -22.14 -48.67
C LEU A 416 6.24 -23.11 -48.59
N GLU A 417 5.26 -22.83 -47.73
CA GLU A 417 4.02 -23.61 -47.59
C GLU A 417 3.24 -23.65 -48.91
N ALA A 418 3.10 -22.51 -49.59
CA ALA A 418 2.43 -22.43 -50.90
C ALA A 418 3.15 -23.25 -52.00
N LYS A 419 4.47 -23.44 -51.89
CA LYS A 419 5.27 -24.31 -52.77
C LYS A 419 5.29 -25.78 -52.29
N GLY A 420 4.58 -26.13 -51.21
CA GLY A 420 4.55 -27.48 -50.64
C GLY A 420 5.85 -27.91 -49.95
N ILE A 421 6.67 -26.95 -49.54
CA ILE A 421 7.94 -27.19 -48.85
C ILE A 421 7.69 -27.18 -47.34
N ASP A 422 8.22 -28.18 -46.65
CA ASP A 422 8.17 -28.27 -45.19
C ASP A 422 8.87 -27.06 -44.56
N THR A 423 8.10 -26.24 -43.85
CA THR A 423 8.59 -25.04 -43.16
C THR A 423 9.51 -25.40 -42.00
N ASP A 424 9.43 -26.60 -41.42
CA ASP A 424 10.37 -27.03 -40.37
C ASP A 424 11.59 -27.80 -40.94
N GLY A 425 11.67 -27.92 -42.28
CA GLY A 425 12.73 -28.65 -42.97
C GLY A 425 14.04 -27.86 -43.19
N PRO A 426 15.14 -28.54 -43.57
CA PRO A 426 16.44 -27.91 -43.76
C PRO A 426 16.48 -26.87 -44.89
N VAL A 427 15.62 -27.02 -45.91
CA VAL A 427 15.48 -26.04 -47.01
C VAL A 427 14.92 -24.73 -46.48
N ALA A 428 13.89 -24.79 -45.64
CA ALA A 428 13.30 -23.61 -45.02
C ALA A 428 14.31 -22.87 -44.13
N ALA A 429 15.10 -23.61 -43.34
CA ALA A 429 16.16 -23.04 -42.52
C ALA A 429 17.24 -22.32 -43.37
N THR A 430 17.59 -22.84 -44.54
CA THR A 430 18.54 -22.19 -45.46
C THR A 430 17.94 -20.92 -46.08
N VAL A 431 16.68 -20.98 -46.52
CA VAL A 431 15.95 -19.79 -47.03
C VAL A 431 15.91 -18.68 -45.99
N ARG A 432 15.61 -19.00 -44.73
CA ARG A 432 15.56 -18.01 -43.64
C ARG A 432 16.93 -17.39 -43.35
N ALA A 433 17.99 -18.19 -43.40
CA ALA A 433 19.36 -17.69 -43.28
C ALA A 433 19.68 -16.70 -44.42
N ASP A 434 19.38 -17.06 -45.67
CA ASP A 434 19.57 -16.18 -46.83
C ASP A 434 18.78 -14.86 -46.73
N ILE A 435 17.52 -14.92 -46.27
CA ILE A 435 16.68 -13.74 -46.07
C ILE A 435 17.26 -12.84 -44.99
N ARG A 436 17.73 -13.42 -43.88
CA ARG A 436 18.34 -12.70 -42.77
C ARG A 436 19.62 -11.98 -43.22
N ASP A 437 20.51 -12.67 -43.93
CA ASP A 437 21.74 -12.08 -44.46
C ASP A 437 21.43 -10.95 -45.46
N GLY A 438 20.39 -11.15 -46.29
CA GLY A 438 19.85 -10.14 -47.19
C GLY A 438 19.34 -8.91 -46.44
N LEU A 439 18.55 -9.09 -45.38
CA LEU A 439 18.04 -7.99 -44.55
C LEU A 439 19.14 -7.24 -43.82
N HIS A 440 20.15 -7.96 -43.30
CA HIS A 440 21.27 -7.37 -42.58
C HIS A 440 22.15 -6.50 -43.49
N SER A 441 22.43 -6.98 -44.71
CA SER A 441 23.26 -6.27 -45.69
C SER A 441 22.51 -5.18 -46.45
N PHE A 442 21.17 -5.22 -46.49
CA PHE A 442 20.34 -4.33 -47.32
C PHE A 442 20.66 -2.85 -47.12
N GLU A 443 20.68 -2.38 -45.88
CA GLU A 443 20.87 -0.94 -45.59
C GLU A 443 22.27 -0.45 -45.96
N ALA A 444 23.28 -1.31 -45.79
CA ALA A 444 24.65 -1.00 -46.21
C ALA A 444 24.78 -0.91 -47.74
N ILE A 445 24.00 -1.70 -48.49
CA ILE A 445 24.02 -1.74 -49.96
C ILE A 445 23.18 -0.60 -50.55
N GLU A 446 21.96 -0.42 -50.06
CA GLU A 446 20.95 0.46 -50.65
C GLU A 446 20.89 1.85 -49.99
N GLY A 447 21.61 2.06 -48.88
CA GLY A 447 21.65 3.33 -48.13
C GLY A 447 20.32 3.72 -47.47
N ARG A 448 19.36 2.78 -47.41
CA ARG A 448 18.04 2.94 -46.79
C ARG A 448 17.55 1.61 -46.22
N PRO A 449 16.67 1.60 -45.20
CA PRO A 449 16.07 0.37 -44.71
C PRO A 449 15.12 -0.25 -45.76
N PRO A 450 14.96 -1.60 -45.77
CA PRO A 450 14.06 -2.26 -46.70
C PRO A 450 12.60 -1.96 -46.37
N ASN A 451 11.81 -1.63 -47.39
CA ASN A 451 10.36 -1.49 -47.29
C ASN A 451 9.67 -2.85 -47.54
N GLY A 452 8.34 -2.87 -47.50
CA GLY A 452 7.58 -4.13 -47.68
C GLY A 452 7.75 -4.80 -49.04
N GLN A 453 8.04 -4.04 -50.11
CA GLN A 453 8.29 -4.60 -51.44
C GLN A 453 9.71 -5.16 -51.54
N ASP A 454 10.69 -4.47 -50.97
CA ASP A 454 12.07 -4.97 -50.91
C ASP A 454 12.14 -6.32 -50.15
N ILE A 455 11.41 -6.43 -49.04
CA ILE A 455 11.30 -7.69 -48.27
C ILE A 455 10.72 -8.81 -49.13
N ALA A 456 9.65 -8.53 -49.89
CA ALA A 456 9.04 -9.55 -50.75
C ALA A 456 9.97 -10.03 -51.86
N VAL A 457 10.78 -9.12 -52.43
CA VAL A 457 11.82 -9.45 -53.41
C VAL A 457 12.91 -10.32 -52.79
N LEU A 458 13.43 -9.93 -51.61
CA LEU A 458 14.42 -10.71 -50.87
C LEU A 458 13.93 -12.14 -50.57
N VAL A 459 12.68 -12.28 -50.14
CA VAL A 459 12.06 -13.59 -49.86
C VAL A 459 11.97 -14.43 -51.13
N ALA A 460 11.49 -13.86 -52.24
CA ALA A 460 11.38 -14.57 -53.52
C ALA A 460 12.75 -15.04 -54.03
N GLU A 461 13.75 -14.15 -54.01
CA GLU A 461 15.11 -14.45 -54.45
C GLU A 461 15.80 -15.52 -53.58
N ALA A 462 15.60 -15.48 -52.25
CA ALA A 462 16.14 -16.50 -51.35
C ALA A 462 15.51 -17.89 -51.60
N ILE A 463 14.20 -17.93 -51.83
CA ILE A 463 13.49 -19.17 -52.12
C ILE A 463 13.92 -19.72 -53.48
N ASP A 464 13.99 -18.90 -54.53
CA ASP A 464 14.35 -19.36 -55.87
C ASP A 464 15.80 -19.86 -55.92
N ARG A 465 16.73 -19.23 -55.18
CA ARG A 465 18.11 -19.72 -54.99
C ARG A 465 18.16 -21.07 -54.27
N SER A 466 17.38 -21.24 -53.22
CA SER A 466 17.41 -22.44 -52.37
C SER A 466 16.66 -23.64 -52.97
N VAL A 467 15.67 -23.40 -53.83
CA VAL A 467 14.84 -24.45 -54.43
C VAL A 467 15.41 -24.97 -55.75
N GLY A 468 16.14 -24.13 -56.51
CA GLY A 468 16.79 -24.49 -57.77
C GLY A 468 15.82 -24.89 -58.90
N GLU A 469 16.14 -24.55 -60.15
CA GLU A 469 15.35 -24.92 -61.33
C GLU A 469 15.34 -26.43 -61.64
N ASP A 470 16.12 -27.25 -60.91
CA ASP A 470 16.28 -28.69 -61.15
C ASP A 470 15.39 -29.60 -60.29
N SER A 471 14.43 -29.05 -59.53
CA SER A 471 13.38 -29.90 -58.94
C SER A 471 12.41 -30.35 -60.05
N PRO A 472 12.37 -31.65 -60.44
CA PRO A 472 11.46 -32.10 -61.47
C PRO A 472 10.03 -31.85 -60.99
N ALA A 473 9.32 -31.01 -61.76
CA ALA A 473 7.94 -30.61 -61.49
C ALA A 473 7.11 -31.83 -61.08
N ALA A 474 6.69 -31.87 -59.81
CA ALA A 474 5.69 -32.79 -59.34
C ALA A 474 4.43 -32.58 -60.21
N THR A 475 4.13 -33.58 -61.03
CA THR A 475 2.94 -33.60 -61.88
C THR A 475 1.71 -33.52 -60.95
N PRO A 476 0.76 -32.60 -61.17
CA PRO A 476 -0.44 -32.55 -60.34
C PRO A 476 -1.30 -33.78 -60.63
N ALA A 477 -1.32 -34.72 -59.68
CA ALA A 477 -2.23 -35.86 -59.71
C ALA A 477 -3.67 -35.36 -59.44
N ASN A 478 -4.36 -34.96 -60.50
CA ASN A 478 -5.82 -35.03 -60.55
C ASN A 478 -6.23 -36.50 -60.58
N GLY A 479 -6.38 -37.11 -59.41
CA GLY A 479 -6.88 -38.46 -59.22
C GLY A 479 -8.02 -38.45 -58.21
N ALA A 480 -9.22 -38.72 -58.71
CA ALA A 480 -10.45 -38.82 -57.94
C ALA A 480 -10.32 -39.77 -56.74
N PHE A 481 -10.92 -39.35 -55.63
CA PHE A 481 -11.20 -40.18 -54.46
C PHE A 481 -12.01 -41.43 -54.89
N ASP A 482 -11.43 -42.61 -54.70
CA ASP A 482 -12.14 -43.90 -54.71
C ASP A 482 -12.02 -44.53 -53.31
N PRO A 483 -13.12 -44.59 -52.52
CA PRO A 483 -13.09 -45.15 -51.18
C PRO A 483 -13.35 -46.66 -51.25
N GLY A 484 -12.29 -47.47 -51.36
CA GLY A 484 -12.49 -48.92 -51.38
C GLY A 484 -11.22 -49.77 -51.38
N ASN A 485 -10.54 -49.89 -50.23
CA ASN A 485 -10.10 -51.18 -49.68
C ASN A 485 -9.14 -50.96 -48.50
N ILE A 486 -9.66 -51.20 -47.29
CA ILE A 486 -8.85 -51.50 -46.10
C ILE A 486 -8.59 -53.01 -46.13
N ILE A 487 -7.34 -53.42 -46.28
CA ILE A 487 -6.89 -54.75 -45.88
C ILE A 487 -5.81 -54.59 -44.81
N LEU A 488 -6.13 -55.13 -43.63
CA LEU A 488 -5.26 -55.40 -42.51
C LEU A 488 -4.03 -56.22 -42.94
N ALA A 489 -2.86 -55.85 -42.41
CA ALA A 489 -1.83 -56.81 -42.04
C ALA A 489 -1.17 -56.40 -40.72
N GLN A 490 -1.63 -57.01 -39.62
CA GLN A 490 -0.83 -57.25 -38.43
C GLN A 490 0.19 -58.35 -38.73
N ALA A 491 1.40 -58.25 -38.18
CA ALA A 491 1.97 -59.20 -37.21
C ALA A 491 3.50 -59.10 -37.15
N GLY A 492 4.04 -59.11 -35.93
CA GLY A 492 5.48 -59.28 -35.71
C GLY A 492 5.94 -58.92 -34.30
N GLY A 493 5.25 -59.43 -33.27
CA GLY A 493 5.70 -59.36 -31.89
C GLY A 493 6.47 -60.62 -31.45
N GLY A 494 7.45 -60.42 -30.56
CA GLY A 494 8.09 -61.43 -29.73
C GLY A 494 9.09 -60.70 -28.81
N GLY A 495 9.12 -60.83 -27.48
CA GLY A 495 8.44 -61.73 -26.56
C GLY A 495 9.45 -62.58 -25.80
N SER A 496 9.86 -62.14 -24.59
CA SER A 496 10.17 -62.96 -23.38
C SER A 496 11.09 -62.21 -22.42
N ARG A 497 11.17 -62.46 -21.10
CA ARG A 497 10.34 -63.02 -20.02
C ARG A 497 11.33 -63.31 -18.87
N GLY A 498 10.88 -63.15 -17.62
CA GLY A 498 11.56 -63.59 -16.39
C GLY A 498 11.56 -62.47 -15.36
N GLY A 499 10.67 -62.40 -14.35
CA GLY A 499 10.31 -63.46 -13.39
C GLY A 499 11.46 -63.57 -12.39
N GLY A 500 11.39 -63.16 -11.12
CA GLY A 500 10.34 -63.30 -10.12
C GLY A 500 11.04 -63.74 -8.82
N GLY A 501 10.61 -63.29 -7.65
CA GLY A 501 11.22 -63.76 -6.40
C GLY A 501 10.76 -62.99 -5.16
N GLY A 502 9.64 -63.43 -4.58
CA GLY A 502 9.25 -63.07 -3.22
C GLY A 502 10.05 -63.85 -2.17
N GLY A 503 10.12 -63.32 -0.95
CA GLY A 503 10.75 -63.99 0.18
C GLY A 503 10.47 -63.27 1.50
N SER A 504 9.46 -63.75 2.20
CA SER A 504 9.06 -63.45 3.59
C SER A 504 10.11 -63.88 4.63
N GLY A 505 10.22 -63.13 5.74
CA GLY A 505 10.97 -63.56 6.94
C GLY A 505 10.64 -62.75 8.20
N ARG A 506 9.90 -63.35 9.13
CA ARG A 506 9.58 -62.86 10.48
C ARG A 506 10.74 -63.05 11.48
N GLY A 507 11.09 -61.96 12.19
CA GLY A 507 11.22 -61.88 13.66
C GLY A 507 12.50 -62.39 14.35
N PRO A 508 12.60 -62.24 15.69
CA PRO A 508 12.56 -61.02 16.51
C PRO A 508 13.82 -60.88 17.40
N GLN A 509 14.10 -59.72 18.01
CA GLN A 509 14.90 -59.62 19.25
C GLN A 509 14.84 -58.23 19.93
N THR A 510 14.51 -58.25 21.22
CA THR A 510 14.74 -57.26 22.30
C THR A 510 15.37 -58.05 23.48
N PRO A 511 15.88 -57.45 24.58
CA PRO A 511 16.55 -56.17 24.85
C PRO A 511 17.87 -56.39 25.67
N PRO A 512 18.49 -55.36 26.29
CA PRO A 512 18.23 -55.07 27.72
C PRO A 512 18.14 -53.54 28.02
N ALA A 513 17.23 -53.05 28.90
CA ALA A 513 17.39 -52.84 30.36
C ALA A 513 18.74 -52.21 30.76
N ALA A 514 18.87 -51.19 31.61
CA ALA A 514 18.01 -50.30 32.40
C ALA A 514 18.97 -49.25 33.03
N THR A 515 18.51 -48.03 33.33
CA THR A 515 18.67 -47.40 34.68
C THR A 515 18.05 -46.00 34.71
N SER A 516 17.04 -45.89 35.56
CA SER A 516 16.56 -44.68 36.20
C SER A 516 17.69 -43.88 36.85
N GLN A 517 17.64 -42.55 36.79
CA GLN A 517 18.02 -41.68 37.92
C GLN A 517 17.66 -40.20 37.67
N ARG A 518 16.71 -39.71 38.47
CA ARG A 518 16.49 -38.33 38.90
C ARG A 518 16.37 -38.41 40.43
N PRO A 519 16.59 -37.37 41.25
CA PRO A 519 17.42 -36.15 41.18
C PRO A 519 18.50 -36.17 42.30
N PRO A 520 19.15 -35.04 42.63
CA PRO A 520 18.76 -34.43 43.91
C PRO A 520 18.69 -32.90 43.92
N THR A 521 17.71 -32.41 44.65
CA THR A 521 17.66 -31.09 45.29
C THR A 521 18.64 -31.05 46.47
N PRO A 522 19.28 -29.91 46.73
CA PRO A 522 19.20 -29.29 48.06
C PRO A 522 18.88 -27.78 47.91
N GLY A 523 17.97 -27.17 48.65
CA GLY A 523 18.02 -27.01 50.10
C GLY A 523 18.26 -25.51 50.43
N PRO A 524 17.63 -24.94 51.47
CA PRO A 524 17.28 -23.51 51.54
C PRO A 524 18.38 -22.64 52.13
N GLY A 525 18.55 -21.42 51.59
CA GLY A 525 19.52 -20.43 52.05
C GLY A 525 18.89 -19.07 52.30
N HIS A 526 18.78 -18.72 53.58
CA HIS A 526 18.41 -17.42 54.10
C HIS A 526 19.31 -16.28 53.60
N ASN A 527 18.72 -15.11 53.28
CA ASN A 527 19.11 -13.77 53.77
C ASN A 527 18.53 -12.66 52.86
N GLN A 528 17.41 -12.05 53.29
CA GLN A 528 17.12 -10.64 52.98
C GLN A 528 17.30 -9.84 54.27
N PRO A 529 17.96 -8.66 54.23
CA PRO A 529 17.91 -7.70 55.32
C PRO A 529 16.57 -6.91 55.30
N PRO A 530 16.11 -6.40 56.45
CA PRO A 530 14.76 -5.88 56.60
C PRO A 530 14.61 -4.49 55.99
N ARG A 531 13.55 -4.28 55.20
CA ARG A 531 13.00 -2.94 54.94
C ARG A 531 11.82 -2.73 55.87
N GLU A 532 12.00 -1.79 56.79
CA GLU A 532 10.97 -1.27 57.66
C GLU A 532 9.82 -0.68 56.83
N ILE A 533 8.60 -1.16 57.09
CA ILE A 533 7.35 -0.59 56.59
C ILE A 533 6.75 0.24 57.72
N PRO A 534 6.43 1.53 57.54
CA PRO A 534 5.70 2.30 58.53
C PRO A 534 4.23 1.84 58.61
N PRO A 535 3.62 1.79 59.81
CA PRO A 535 2.28 1.22 59.99
C PRO A 535 1.20 2.17 59.46
N GLY A 536 0.34 1.67 58.56
CA GLY A 536 -0.83 2.42 58.07
C GLY A 536 -1.54 1.88 56.82
N LEU A 537 -0.97 0.90 56.11
CA LEU A 537 -1.45 0.48 54.78
C LEU A 537 -2.33 -0.80 54.65
N PRO A 538 -2.52 -1.69 55.66
CA PRO A 538 -3.38 -2.87 55.44
C PRO A 538 -4.90 -2.60 55.41
N ASN A 539 -5.37 -1.53 56.07
CA ASN A 539 -6.81 -1.36 56.34
C ASN A 539 -7.64 -0.84 55.14
N ALA A 540 -7.02 -0.31 54.09
CA ALA A 540 -7.74 0.22 52.92
C ALA A 540 -8.08 -0.87 51.88
N ILE A 541 -7.20 -1.89 51.75
CA ILE A 541 -7.35 -2.97 50.76
C ILE A 541 -8.32 -4.05 51.28
N GLU A 542 -8.35 -4.31 52.59
CA GLU A 542 -9.34 -5.22 53.19
C GLU A 542 -10.76 -4.64 53.20
N LYS A 543 -10.91 -3.31 53.32
CA LYS A 543 -12.23 -2.65 53.24
C LYS A 543 -12.86 -2.75 51.85
N TRP A 544 -12.05 -2.75 50.79
CA TRP A 544 -12.52 -2.90 49.41
C TRP A 544 -12.94 -4.33 49.06
N ARG A 545 -12.28 -5.37 49.63
CA ARG A 545 -12.67 -6.79 49.41
C ARG A 545 -13.99 -7.19 50.07
N ARG A 546 -14.41 -6.51 51.15
CA ARG A 546 -15.63 -6.86 51.91
C ARG A 546 -16.94 -6.35 51.29
N TRP A 547 -16.87 -5.40 50.35
CA TRP A 547 -18.06 -4.72 49.80
C TRP A 547 -18.47 -5.22 48.40
N THR A 548 -17.68 -6.08 47.75
CA THR A 548 -17.84 -6.42 46.33
C THR A 548 -18.02 -7.91 46.02
N GLN A 549 -18.25 -8.78 47.02
CA GLN A 549 -18.60 -10.18 46.76
C GLN A 549 -20.13 -10.37 46.69
N PRO A 550 -20.71 -10.66 45.51
CA PRO A 550 -22.06 -11.22 45.44
C PRO A 550 -22.06 -12.68 45.95
N PRO A 551 -23.21 -13.22 46.41
CA PRO A 551 -23.28 -14.59 46.89
C PRO A 551 -22.90 -15.58 45.76
N VAL A 552 -22.07 -16.56 46.11
CA VAL A 552 -21.58 -17.62 45.22
C VAL A 552 -22.77 -18.39 44.63
N GLN A 553 -23.01 -18.21 43.32
CA GLN A 553 -23.87 -19.10 42.56
C GLN A 553 -23.16 -20.45 42.33
N PRO A 554 -23.88 -21.59 42.39
CA PRO A 554 -23.31 -22.88 42.03
C PRO A 554 -22.87 -22.88 40.55
N PRO A 555 -21.83 -23.64 40.18
CA PRO A 555 -21.25 -23.61 38.85
C PRO A 555 -22.31 -23.98 37.80
N ALA A 556 -22.53 -23.08 36.85
CA ALA A 556 -23.31 -23.36 35.65
C ALA A 556 -22.63 -24.48 34.85
N ALA A 557 -23.45 -25.36 34.27
CA ALA A 557 -22.98 -26.40 33.36
C ALA A 557 -22.18 -25.78 32.20
N PRO A 558 -21.14 -26.46 31.69
CA PRO A 558 -20.36 -25.97 30.56
C PRO A 558 -21.28 -25.66 29.37
N PRO A 559 -21.05 -24.53 28.66
CA PRO A 559 -21.84 -24.22 27.48
C PRO A 559 -21.67 -25.34 26.45
N PRO A 560 -22.72 -25.69 25.69
CA PRO A 560 -22.61 -26.65 24.61
C PRO A 560 -21.57 -26.16 23.58
N PRO A 561 -20.85 -27.08 22.92
CA PRO A 561 -19.89 -26.73 21.88
C PRO A 561 -20.56 -25.91 20.79
N ASP A 562 -19.85 -24.89 20.32
CA ASP A 562 -20.31 -23.94 19.30
C ASP A 562 -20.67 -24.68 18.01
N ILE A 563 -21.98 -24.77 17.73
CA ILE A 563 -22.56 -25.42 16.54
C ILE A 563 -22.85 -24.35 15.48
N ALA A 564 -21.99 -23.34 15.32
CA ALA A 564 -22.00 -22.46 14.16
C ALA A 564 -21.62 -23.29 12.92
N GLY A 565 -22.61 -23.99 12.36
CA GLY A 565 -22.45 -24.86 11.21
C GLY A 565 -22.09 -24.10 9.93
N PRO A 566 -21.92 -24.81 8.79
CA PRO A 566 -21.52 -24.24 7.50
C PRO A 566 -22.39 -23.07 6.99
N ARG A 567 -23.59 -22.90 7.54
CA ARG A 567 -24.48 -21.77 7.26
C ARG A 567 -23.99 -20.44 7.88
N ALA A 568 -23.51 -20.45 9.12
CA ALA A 568 -22.99 -19.24 9.77
C ALA A 568 -21.68 -18.78 9.10
N ALA A 569 -20.82 -19.73 8.72
CA ALA A 569 -19.63 -19.43 7.92
C ALA A 569 -20.00 -18.87 6.54
N ALA A 570 -21.02 -19.42 5.86
CA ALA A 570 -21.50 -18.90 4.58
C ALA A 570 -22.12 -17.49 4.69
N GLU A 571 -22.85 -17.21 5.77
CA GLU A 571 -23.43 -15.88 6.06
C GLU A 571 -22.32 -14.87 6.36
N GLN A 572 -21.31 -15.21 7.18
CA GLN A 572 -20.15 -14.36 7.42
C GLN A 572 -19.36 -14.06 6.14
N THR A 573 -19.17 -15.07 5.28
CA THR A 573 -18.50 -14.89 3.98
C THR A 573 -19.33 -14.02 3.03
N ALA A 574 -20.65 -13.99 3.16
CA ALA A 574 -21.54 -13.16 2.34
C ALA A 574 -21.53 -11.69 2.80
N GLU A 575 -21.50 -11.43 4.11
CA GLU A 575 -21.34 -10.10 4.68
C GLU A 575 -19.97 -9.49 4.32
N GLU A 576 -18.89 -10.27 4.42
CA GLU A 576 -17.55 -9.83 4.01
C GLU A 576 -17.51 -9.48 2.51
N ARG A 577 -18.14 -10.29 1.64
CA ARG A 577 -18.23 -9.97 0.20
C ARG A 577 -19.04 -8.71 -0.08
N ALA A 578 -20.14 -8.48 0.64
CA ALA A 578 -20.94 -7.27 0.49
C ALA A 578 -20.14 -6.03 0.88
N ALA A 579 -19.40 -6.07 2.00
CA ALA A 579 -18.55 -4.97 2.43
C ALA A 579 -17.42 -4.66 1.43
N ILE A 580 -16.78 -5.70 0.87
CA ILE A 580 -15.74 -5.53 -0.16
C ILE A 580 -16.32 -4.93 -1.44
N TYR A 581 -17.50 -5.41 -1.87
CA TYR A 581 -18.20 -4.86 -3.03
C TYR A 581 -18.55 -3.39 -2.85
N ASP A 582 -19.13 -3.00 -1.71
CA ASP A 582 -19.51 -1.62 -1.44
C ASP A 582 -18.27 -0.71 -1.46
N THR A 583 -17.16 -1.16 -0.88
CA THR A 583 -15.87 -0.46 -0.93
C THR A 583 -15.38 -0.25 -2.37
N TYR A 584 -15.37 -1.31 -3.19
CA TYR A 584 -14.92 -1.17 -4.59
C TYR A 584 -15.88 -0.35 -5.45
N ARG A 585 -17.19 -0.41 -5.18
CA ARG A 585 -18.18 0.41 -5.86
C ARG A 585 -18.02 1.89 -5.52
N GLU A 586 -17.81 2.23 -4.24
CA GLU A 586 -17.53 3.61 -3.80
C GLU A 586 -16.25 4.15 -4.45
N HIS A 587 -15.17 3.36 -4.44
CA HIS A 587 -13.94 3.74 -5.13
C HIS A 587 -14.15 3.93 -6.64
N LEU A 588 -14.90 3.04 -7.30
CA LEU A 588 -15.18 3.18 -8.72
C LEU A 588 -16.05 4.41 -9.02
N GLN A 589 -17.01 4.74 -8.15
CA GLN A 589 -17.86 5.93 -8.24
C GLN A 589 -17.04 7.23 -8.12
N GLU A 590 -16.04 7.25 -7.25
CA GLU A 590 -15.14 8.40 -7.08
C GLU A 590 -14.14 8.52 -8.24
N LEU A 591 -13.63 7.38 -8.72
CA LEU A 591 -12.60 7.35 -9.75
C LEU A 591 -13.16 7.57 -11.17
N ASP A 592 -14.30 6.98 -11.50
CA ASP A 592 -14.90 6.99 -12.84
C ASP A 592 -16.44 6.91 -12.72
N PRO A 593 -17.12 8.03 -12.41
CA PRO A 593 -18.56 8.03 -12.13
C PRO A 593 -19.43 7.58 -13.31
N ASP A 594 -18.90 7.59 -14.53
CA ASP A 594 -19.59 7.16 -15.75
C ASP A 594 -19.35 5.68 -16.10
N ASN A 595 -18.62 4.94 -15.25
CA ASN A 595 -18.25 3.55 -15.51
C ASN A 595 -19.48 2.65 -15.72
N ALA A 596 -19.42 1.78 -16.73
CA ALA A 596 -20.53 0.90 -17.07
C ALA A 596 -20.92 -0.06 -15.94
N LEU A 597 -19.98 -0.46 -15.07
CA LEU A 597 -20.28 -1.32 -13.92
C LEU A 597 -21.17 -0.62 -12.89
N LEU A 598 -21.09 0.71 -12.73
CA LEU A 598 -21.93 1.45 -11.79
C LEU A 598 -23.42 1.44 -12.18
N LYS A 599 -23.73 1.14 -13.45
CA LYS A 599 -25.09 1.01 -13.99
C LYS A 599 -25.70 -0.37 -13.71
N LEU A 600 -24.91 -1.34 -13.25
CA LEU A 600 -25.40 -2.64 -12.82
C LEU A 600 -25.89 -2.48 -11.37
N GLU A 601 -27.19 -2.26 -11.21
CA GLU A 601 -27.79 -2.22 -9.87
C GLU A 601 -27.77 -3.62 -9.25
N PRO A 602 -27.25 -3.79 -8.01
CA PRO A 602 -27.32 -5.06 -7.31
C PRO A 602 -28.78 -5.37 -7.00
N VAL A 603 -29.14 -6.66 -7.08
CA VAL A 603 -30.48 -7.13 -6.71
C VAL A 603 -30.66 -6.90 -5.19
N PRO A 604 -31.66 -6.12 -4.75
CA PRO A 604 -31.85 -5.82 -3.34
C PRO A 604 -31.98 -7.10 -2.50
N GLY A 605 -31.18 -7.20 -1.43
CA GLY A 605 -31.19 -8.33 -0.50
C GLY A 605 -30.43 -9.58 -0.96
N VAL A 606 -29.77 -9.55 -2.12
CA VAL A 606 -28.88 -10.62 -2.58
C VAL A 606 -27.42 -10.14 -2.48
N PRO A 607 -26.57 -10.78 -1.66
CA PRO A 607 -25.16 -10.43 -1.59
C PRO A 607 -24.49 -10.61 -2.96
N PRO A 608 -23.58 -9.71 -3.36
CA PRO A 608 -22.86 -9.84 -4.62
C PRO A 608 -22.08 -11.16 -4.64
N ASP A 609 -22.15 -11.84 -5.78
CA ASP A 609 -21.34 -13.03 -6.01
C ASP A 609 -19.86 -12.65 -6.18
N ARG A 610 -18.98 -13.63 -6.02
CA ARG A 610 -17.53 -13.41 -6.11
C ARG A 610 -17.10 -12.84 -7.46
N ASN A 611 -17.73 -13.27 -8.56
CA ASN A 611 -17.37 -12.79 -9.90
C ASN A 611 -17.69 -11.30 -10.07
N THR A 612 -18.75 -10.83 -9.42
CA THR A 612 -19.14 -9.41 -9.39
C THR A 612 -18.11 -8.62 -8.62
N VAL A 613 -17.73 -9.06 -7.41
CA VAL A 613 -16.66 -8.43 -6.61
C VAL A 613 -15.34 -8.37 -7.40
N ASP A 614 -14.91 -9.50 -7.96
CA ASP A 614 -13.67 -9.61 -8.75
C ASP A 614 -13.71 -8.76 -10.04
N SER A 615 -14.90 -8.46 -10.58
CA SER A 615 -15.06 -7.58 -11.73
C SER A 615 -14.91 -6.11 -11.35
N TYR A 616 -15.49 -5.69 -10.22
CA TYR A 616 -15.29 -4.34 -9.67
C TYR A 616 -13.84 -4.11 -9.26
N GLU A 617 -13.20 -5.09 -8.60
CA GLU A 617 -11.78 -5.02 -8.23
C GLU A 617 -10.87 -4.83 -9.46
N ARG A 618 -11.04 -5.67 -10.49
CA ARG A 618 -10.27 -5.55 -11.74
C ARG A 618 -10.48 -4.21 -12.42
N GLU A 619 -11.71 -3.71 -12.40
CA GLU A 619 -12.05 -2.43 -13.04
C GLU A 619 -11.46 -1.24 -12.28
N VAL A 620 -11.59 -1.21 -10.95
CA VAL A 620 -10.93 -0.21 -10.09
C VAL A 620 -9.43 -0.23 -10.36
N THR A 621 -8.80 -1.40 -10.36
CA THR A 621 -7.38 -1.56 -10.65
C THR A 621 -6.99 -0.99 -12.02
N ARG A 622 -7.78 -1.29 -13.04
CA ARG A 622 -7.56 -0.80 -14.41
C ARG A 622 -7.66 0.72 -14.49
N VAL A 623 -8.67 1.30 -13.86
CA VAL A 623 -8.90 2.77 -13.82
C VAL A 623 -7.78 3.46 -13.05
N VAL A 624 -7.42 2.97 -11.86
CA VAL A 624 -6.33 3.51 -11.04
C VAL A 624 -5.00 3.47 -11.82
N LYS A 625 -4.66 2.32 -12.40
CA LYS A 625 -3.44 2.16 -13.20
C LYS A 625 -3.40 3.12 -14.38
N LYS A 626 -4.51 3.27 -15.11
CA LYS A 626 -4.61 4.23 -16.22
C LYS A 626 -4.40 5.67 -15.75
N LYS A 627 -5.06 6.10 -14.67
CA LYS A 627 -4.88 7.46 -14.13
C LYS A 627 -3.44 7.73 -13.69
N ILE A 628 -2.77 6.74 -13.10
CA ILE A 628 -1.36 6.85 -12.72
C ILE A 628 -0.47 6.94 -13.96
N ASP A 629 -0.69 6.10 -14.97
CA ASP A 629 0.07 6.14 -16.22
C ASP A 629 -0.11 7.51 -16.92
N ASP A 630 -1.35 8.00 -17.04
CA ASP A 630 -1.69 9.30 -17.61
C ASP A 630 -1.01 10.45 -16.83
N ARG A 631 -1.11 10.44 -15.49
CA ARG A 631 -0.49 11.48 -14.64
C ARG A 631 1.03 11.40 -14.66
N THR A 632 1.60 10.20 -14.67
CA THR A 632 3.04 9.97 -14.79
C THR A 632 3.54 10.51 -16.13
N ALA A 633 2.80 10.30 -17.23
CA ALA A 633 3.13 10.86 -18.53
C ALA A 633 3.11 12.39 -18.52
N GLU A 634 2.10 13.00 -17.88
CA GLU A 634 2.01 14.46 -17.74
C GLU A 634 3.16 15.04 -16.91
N LEU A 635 3.46 14.45 -15.74
CA LEU A 635 4.59 14.86 -14.90
C LEU A 635 5.93 14.67 -15.64
N LYS A 636 6.07 13.60 -16.44
CA LYS A 636 7.24 13.39 -17.30
C LYS A 636 7.39 14.50 -18.34
N ALA A 637 6.29 14.95 -18.96
CA ALA A 637 6.29 16.03 -19.94
C ALA A 637 6.65 17.40 -19.32
N GLN A 638 6.30 17.60 -18.04
CA GLN A 638 6.64 18.82 -17.28
C GLN A 638 8.04 18.77 -16.66
N SER A 639 8.64 17.59 -16.58
CA SER A 639 9.96 17.40 -15.98
C SER A 639 11.11 17.65 -16.96
N THR A 640 12.23 18.14 -16.45
CA THR A 640 13.52 18.06 -17.13
C THR A 640 14.27 16.81 -16.67
N TYR A 641 14.75 16.02 -17.63
CA TYR A 641 15.50 14.79 -17.37
C TYR A 641 16.99 15.13 -17.19
N SER A 642 17.56 14.77 -16.03
CA SER A 642 19.01 14.81 -15.82
C SER A 642 19.57 13.42 -16.15
N ASN A 643 20.52 13.33 -17.08
CA ASN A 643 21.13 12.04 -17.46
C ASN A 643 21.97 11.41 -16.34
N ASP A 644 22.33 12.17 -15.30
CA ASP A 644 23.21 11.73 -14.21
C ASP A 644 22.45 11.17 -12.99
N SER A 645 21.10 11.16 -13.01
CA SER A 645 20.28 10.64 -11.90
C SER A 645 19.00 10.03 -12.43
N ASP A 646 18.56 8.88 -11.92
CA ASP A 646 17.24 8.25 -12.21
C ASP A 646 16.04 9.08 -11.69
N VAL A 647 16.22 10.39 -11.56
CA VAL A 647 15.34 11.35 -10.91
C VAL A 647 14.96 12.43 -11.91
N ARG A 648 13.65 12.67 -12.00
CA ARG A 648 13.08 13.73 -12.84
C ARG A 648 12.87 14.98 -12.00
N THR A 649 13.31 16.13 -12.50
CA THR A 649 13.10 17.41 -11.80
C THR A 649 11.92 18.15 -12.40
N ILE A 650 10.92 18.45 -11.58
CA ILE A 650 9.78 19.29 -11.97
C ILE A 650 10.06 20.71 -11.47
N GLY A 651 10.02 21.68 -12.39
CA GLY A 651 10.11 23.11 -12.07
C GLY A 651 8.76 23.81 -12.18
N GLY A 652 8.53 24.88 -11.42
CA GLY A 652 7.31 25.70 -11.44
C GLY A 652 6.46 25.62 -10.17
N GLU A 653 5.20 26.06 -10.23
CA GLU A 653 4.23 26.06 -9.10
C GLU A 653 3.66 24.67 -8.75
N VAL A 654 4.22 23.58 -9.29
CA VAL A 654 3.70 22.23 -9.05
C VAL A 654 3.97 21.81 -7.60
N ASP A 655 2.94 21.87 -6.76
CA ASP A 655 2.99 21.33 -5.40
C ASP A 655 2.93 19.80 -5.44
N LEU A 656 4.10 19.15 -5.29
CA LEU A 656 4.19 17.69 -5.24
C LEU A 656 3.33 17.07 -4.12
N ARG A 657 3.02 17.82 -3.06
CA ARG A 657 2.15 17.34 -1.98
C ARG A 657 0.69 17.29 -2.44
N PHE A 658 0.24 18.31 -3.16
CA PHE A 658 -1.06 18.31 -3.80
C PHE A 658 -1.19 17.17 -4.83
N GLU A 659 -0.14 16.90 -5.59
CA GLU A 659 -0.10 15.79 -6.55
C GLU A 659 -0.13 14.42 -5.88
N PHE A 660 0.59 14.27 -4.77
CA PHE A 660 0.48 13.10 -3.92
C PHE A 660 -0.95 12.92 -3.38
N ASP A 661 -1.58 14.00 -2.93
CA ASP A 661 -2.95 13.95 -2.37
C ASP A 661 -3.99 13.54 -3.42
N LYS A 662 -3.78 13.88 -4.70
CA LYS A 662 -4.60 13.37 -5.82
C LYS A 662 -4.35 11.89 -6.10
N LEU A 663 -3.10 11.44 -6.02
CA LEU A 663 -2.72 10.08 -6.37
C LEU A 663 -3.06 9.07 -5.28
N LYS A 664 -3.13 9.49 -4.01
CA LYS A 664 -3.44 8.62 -2.87
C LYS A 664 -4.94 8.37 -2.66
N ILE A 665 -5.83 8.96 -3.47
CA ILE A 665 -7.30 8.88 -3.29
C ILE A 665 -7.74 7.41 -3.18
N GLY A 666 -8.52 7.09 -2.15
CA GLY A 666 -8.97 5.73 -1.83
C GLY A 666 -7.88 4.77 -1.31
N GLY A 667 -6.63 5.23 -1.22
CA GLY A 667 -5.50 4.42 -0.79
C GLY A 667 -5.53 4.09 0.70
N THR A 668 -5.18 2.86 1.05
CA THR A 668 -4.91 2.47 2.44
C THR A 668 -3.49 2.83 2.80
N ARG A 669 -3.33 3.60 3.87
CA ARG A 669 -2.01 3.98 4.38
C ARG A 669 -1.28 2.75 4.92
N ILE A 670 -0.16 2.39 4.31
CA ILE A 670 0.67 1.24 4.74
C ILE A 670 1.81 1.70 5.66
N TYR A 671 2.26 2.95 5.53
CA TYR A 671 3.42 3.43 6.26
C TYR A 671 3.35 4.93 6.64
N LYS A 672 3.83 5.25 7.84
CA LYS A 672 4.08 6.62 8.34
C LYS A 672 5.40 6.62 9.11
N ALA A 673 6.45 7.23 8.56
CA ALA A 673 7.69 7.42 9.31
C ALA A 673 7.88 8.86 9.78
N ARG A 674 8.16 8.99 11.09
CA ARG A 674 9.07 10.00 11.63
C ARG A 674 10.37 9.27 12.02
N GLY A 675 11.44 9.46 11.25
CA GLY A 675 12.81 9.23 11.73
C GLY A 675 13.47 7.84 11.55
N GLN A 676 13.03 6.98 10.62
CA GLN A 676 13.65 5.64 10.45
C GLN A 676 13.94 5.17 9.00
N TYR A 677 14.06 6.08 8.02
CA TYR A 677 14.86 5.74 6.83
C TYR A 677 16.34 5.86 7.19
N LYS A 678 17.23 5.02 6.63
CA LYS A 678 18.70 5.11 6.82
C LYS A 678 19.27 6.52 6.55
N GLU A 679 18.51 7.40 5.90
CA GLU A 679 18.86 8.77 5.53
C GLU A 679 18.01 9.87 6.23
N GLY A 680 17.20 9.55 7.26
CA GLY A 680 16.60 10.57 8.12
C GLY A 680 15.41 11.39 7.56
N GLY A 681 14.72 10.93 6.50
CA GLY A 681 13.54 11.62 5.94
C GLY A 681 12.21 11.25 6.63
N SER A 682 11.22 12.14 6.56
CA SER A 682 9.80 11.85 6.86
C SER A 682 9.05 11.51 5.57
N GLY A 683 8.08 10.60 5.63
CA GLY A 683 7.33 10.19 4.44
C GLY A 683 6.07 9.37 4.73
N GLU A 684 5.21 9.29 3.73
CA GLU A 684 3.96 8.53 3.73
C GLU A 684 3.91 7.61 2.52
N LEU A 685 3.44 6.37 2.71
CA LEU A 685 3.25 5.38 1.64
C LEU A 685 1.83 4.83 1.71
N TYR A 686 1.14 4.80 0.57
CA TYR A 686 -0.23 4.33 0.44
C TYR A 686 -0.31 3.19 -0.57
N ALA A 687 -1.00 2.11 -0.21
CA ALA A 687 -1.45 1.07 -1.13
C ALA A 687 -2.74 1.56 -1.77
N LEU A 688 -2.79 1.53 -3.09
CA LEU A 688 -4.00 1.94 -3.79
C LEU A 688 -5.00 0.78 -3.87
N PRO A 689 -6.31 1.08 -3.86
CA PRO A 689 -7.34 0.06 -3.77
C PRO A 689 -7.37 -0.84 -5.01
N GLY A 690 -7.63 -2.13 -4.79
CA GLY A 690 -7.81 -3.15 -5.84
C GLY A 690 -6.52 -3.77 -6.37
N SER A 691 -5.35 -3.24 -6.01
CA SER A 691 -4.08 -3.67 -6.60
C SER A 691 -3.08 -4.20 -5.57
N ASP A 692 -2.74 -5.48 -5.70
CA ASP A 692 -1.59 -6.07 -5.02
C ASP A 692 -0.30 -5.37 -5.49
N GLY A 693 0.20 -4.44 -4.68
CA GLY A 693 1.53 -3.85 -4.81
C GLY A 693 1.63 -2.50 -5.52
N LEU A 694 0.53 -1.88 -5.96
CA LEU A 694 0.55 -0.49 -6.46
C LEU A 694 0.66 0.46 -5.27
N GLN A 695 1.73 1.25 -5.24
CA GLN A 695 1.99 2.14 -4.11
C GLN A 695 2.36 3.53 -4.59
N VAL A 696 1.87 4.54 -3.88
CA VAL A 696 2.31 5.91 -4.07
C VAL A 696 2.92 6.39 -2.76
N GLY A 697 4.16 6.85 -2.85
CA GLY A 697 4.95 7.34 -1.74
C GLY A 697 5.26 8.83 -1.90
N PHE A 698 5.14 9.58 -0.82
CA PHE A 698 5.65 10.95 -0.76
C PHE A 698 6.65 11.05 0.38
N ARG A 699 7.85 11.51 0.07
CA ARG A 699 8.97 11.59 0.99
C ARG A 699 9.58 12.98 0.97
N MET A 700 9.93 13.50 2.13
CA MET A 700 10.85 14.63 2.27
C MET A 700 12.25 14.03 2.41
N ALA A 701 13.01 13.97 1.33
CA ALA A 701 14.39 13.48 1.37
C ALA A 701 15.32 14.63 1.81
N HIS A 702 16.13 14.41 2.84
CA HIS A 702 17.29 15.25 3.08
C HIS A 702 18.38 14.78 2.13
N ASP A 703 18.66 15.57 1.09
CA ASP A 703 19.76 15.26 0.20
C ASP A 703 21.08 15.49 0.95
N MET A 704 21.77 14.41 1.31
CA MET A 704 23.06 14.47 2.00
C MET A 704 24.25 14.55 1.03
N GLN A 705 24.02 14.49 -0.28
CA GLN A 705 25.11 14.66 -1.23
C GLN A 705 25.49 16.15 -1.39
N LYS A 706 26.68 16.49 -0.88
CA LYS A 706 27.44 17.75 -1.11
C LYS A 706 26.87 19.03 -0.48
N GLY A 707 26.71 19.06 0.84
CA GLY A 707 26.85 20.30 1.62
C GLY A 707 25.72 21.35 1.51
N THR A 708 24.71 21.13 0.68
CA THR A 708 23.48 21.91 0.62
C THR A 708 22.47 21.33 1.60
N ARG A 709 22.27 21.98 2.76
CA ARG A 709 21.19 21.64 3.70
C ARG A 709 19.84 22.08 3.13
N GLY A 710 19.26 21.29 2.24
CA GLY A 710 17.89 21.45 1.76
C GLY A 710 17.17 20.10 1.79
N SER A 711 15.97 20.05 2.38
CA SER A 711 15.07 18.91 2.19
C SER A 711 14.38 19.09 0.84
N VAL A 712 14.54 18.13 -0.08
CA VAL A 712 13.85 18.13 -1.37
C VAL A 712 12.62 17.22 -1.25
N PRO A 713 11.40 17.72 -1.51
CA PRO A 713 10.23 16.87 -1.62
C PRO A 713 10.39 15.94 -2.82
N THR A 714 10.15 14.64 -2.58
CA THR A 714 10.19 13.58 -3.57
C THR A 714 8.85 12.86 -3.62
N LEU A 715 8.24 12.81 -4.79
CA LEU A 715 7.11 11.94 -5.09
C LEU A 715 7.64 10.67 -5.75
N GLU A 716 7.32 9.52 -5.19
CA GLU A 716 7.70 8.19 -5.69
C GLU A 716 6.45 7.41 -6.06
N ILE A 717 6.39 6.94 -7.32
CA ILE A 717 5.29 6.13 -7.82
C ILE A 717 5.84 4.73 -8.08
N ILE A 718 5.32 3.74 -7.35
CA ILE A 718 5.75 2.34 -7.42
C ILE A 718 4.64 1.54 -8.10
N VAL A 719 4.97 0.98 -9.26
CA VAL A 719 4.06 0.12 -10.02
C VAL A 719 4.63 -1.29 -10.07
N PRO A 720 3.87 -2.35 -9.71
CA PRO A 720 4.34 -3.72 -9.77
C PRO A 720 4.93 -4.06 -11.15
N GLY A 721 6.13 -4.65 -11.15
CA GLY A 721 6.85 -5.03 -12.36
C GLY A 721 7.49 -3.87 -13.14
N ARG A 722 7.55 -2.66 -12.57
CA ARG A 722 8.27 -1.51 -13.14
C ARG A 722 9.18 -0.87 -12.09
N ASP A 723 10.27 -0.26 -12.56
CA ASP A 723 11.12 0.53 -11.69
C ASP A 723 10.36 1.76 -11.14
N PRO A 724 10.58 2.15 -9.86
CA PRO A 724 9.93 3.31 -9.27
C PRO A 724 10.24 4.60 -10.05
N VAL A 725 9.21 5.40 -10.32
CA VAL A 725 9.40 6.72 -10.94
C VAL A 725 9.49 7.78 -9.84
N LYS A 726 10.60 8.53 -9.82
CA LYS A 726 10.88 9.56 -8.81
C LYS A 726 10.84 10.96 -9.40
N PHE A 727 10.09 11.85 -8.76
CA PHE A 727 9.98 13.26 -9.11
C PHE A 727 10.47 14.14 -7.96
N HIS A 728 11.40 15.06 -8.24
CA HIS A 728 11.92 16.05 -7.29
C HIS A 728 11.37 17.44 -7.61
N TYR A 729 11.11 18.22 -6.57
CA TYR A 729 10.77 19.64 -6.69
C TYR A 729 12.04 20.50 -6.67
N ASN A 730 12.23 21.37 -7.66
CA ASN A 730 13.30 22.36 -7.65
C ASN A 730 12.72 23.78 -7.50
N SER A 731 12.98 24.41 -6.36
CA SER A 731 12.51 25.76 -6.03
C SER A 731 13.39 26.90 -6.57
N GLU A 732 14.53 26.61 -7.20
CA GLU A 732 15.50 27.64 -7.64
C GLU A 732 15.25 28.18 -9.06
N ARG A 733 13.99 28.33 -9.49
CA ARG A 733 13.65 29.03 -10.75
C ARG A 733 12.65 30.15 -10.56
#